data_AF-A0A5F4WGL3-F1
#
_entry.id   AF-A0A5F4WGL3-F1
#
_cell.length_a   1.000
_cell.length_b   1.000
_cell.length_c   1.000
_cell.angle_alpha   90.00
_cell.angle_beta   90.00
_cell.angle_gamma   90.00
#
_symmetry.space_group_name_H-M   'P 1'
#
loop_
_entity.id
_entity.type
_entity.pdbx_description
1 polymer ?
#
loop_
_entity_poly.entity_id
_entity_poly.type
_entity_poly.pdbx_seq_one_letter_code
_entity_poly.pdbx_strand_id
1 'polypeptide(L)'
;MAAAGQLCLLYLLAGLLPRLVAAFNLDTREDNVIRKYGDPGSLFGFSLAMHWQLQPEDKRLLLVGAPRAEALPQQRANRTGGLYSCDITARGPCTRIEFDNDADPTSESKEDQWMGVTVQSQGPGGKVVTCAHRYEKRQHVNTKQESRDIFGRCYVLSQNLRIEDDMDGGDWSFCDGRLRGHEKFGSCQQGVAATFTKDFHYIVFGAPGTYNWKGIVRVEQKNNTFFDMNIFEDGPYEVGGETEHDESLVPVPANSYLGFSLDSGKGIVSKDEITFVSGAPRANHSGAVVLLKRDMKSAHLLPEHIFDGEGLASSFGYDVAVVDLNKDGWQDIVIGAPQYFDRDGEVGGAVYVYMNQQGRWNNVKPIRLNGTKDSMFGIAVKNIGDINQDGYPDIAVGAPYDDMGKVFIYHGSANGINTKPTQVLEGTSPYFGYSIAGNMDLDRNSYPDVAVGSLSDSVTIFRSRPVINIQKTITVTPNRIDLRQKMACGAPSGICLKVKACFEYTAKPAGYNPSVSIVGTLEAEKERRKSGLSSRVQFRNQGSEPKYTQELTLNGQKQKVCMEETLWLQENIRDKLRPIPITASVEIQESTSRRRVNSLPEILPILNSNEPKTAHTDVHFLKEGCGDDNVCNSNLKLEYKFCTREGNQDKFSYLPIQKGVPELVLKDQKDIALEITVTNSPSNPRSPTKDGDDAHEAKLIATFPDTLTYSAYRELRAFPEKQLSCVANQNGSQADCELGNPFKRNSSVTFYLVLSTTEVTFDTPDLDINLKLETTSNQDNLAPITAKAKVVIELLLSVSGVAKPSQVYFGGTVVGEQAMKSEDEVGSLIEYEFRVINLGKPLKNLGTATLNIQWPKEISNGKWLLYLVKVESKGLEKITCEPQWEINFLNLKESHNSRKKREITEKQIDDSRKFSLFAERKYQTLNCSVNVNCVNIRCPLRGLDSKASLTLRSRLWNSTFLEEYSKLNYLDIFVRAFIDVTAAAENIKLPNAGTQVRGSQVQSKSLFPCLKVLCGFFKRNKKDHYDATYHKAEIHAQPSDKERLTSDA
;
A
#
# COMPACT_ATOMS: atom_id res chain seq x y z
N MET A 1 -15.67 21.26 22.87
CA MET A 1 -16.20 19.89 23.01
C MET A 1 -16.83 19.42 21.70
N ALA A 2 -16.04 19.22 20.64
CA ALA A 2 -16.52 18.69 19.36
C ALA A 2 -15.51 17.73 18.72
N ALA A 3 -14.22 18.09 18.72
CA ALA A 3 -13.13 17.25 18.19
C ALA A 3 -12.93 15.91 18.94
N ALA A 4 -13.27 15.83 20.24
CA ALA A 4 -13.11 14.59 21.02
C ALA A 4 -14.12 13.48 20.63
N GLY A 5 -15.28 13.83 20.05
CA GLY A 5 -16.28 12.84 19.64
C GLY A 5 -15.90 12.06 18.38
N GLN A 6 -15.14 12.68 17.47
CA GLN A 6 -14.80 12.07 16.18
C GLN A 6 -13.65 11.04 16.28
N LEU A 7 -12.67 11.24 17.16
CA LEU A 7 -11.66 10.18 17.41
C LEU A 7 -12.29 8.96 18.10
N CYS A 8 -13.22 9.15 19.03
CA CYS A 8 -13.87 8.03 19.72
C CYS A 8 -14.70 7.17 18.74
N LEU A 9 -15.39 7.78 17.77
CA LEU A 9 -16.10 7.04 16.72
C LEU A 9 -15.16 6.24 15.81
N LEU A 10 -13.97 6.76 15.50
CA LEU A 10 -12.98 6.07 14.67
C LEU A 10 -12.39 4.83 15.37
N TYR A 11 -12.15 4.89 16.69
CA TYR A 11 -11.74 3.72 17.47
C TYR A 11 -12.87 2.70 17.65
N LEU A 12 -14.13 3.15 17.81
CA LEU A 12 -15.30 2.25 17.89
C LEU A 12 -15.62 1.56 16.54
N LEU A 13 -15.33 2.20 15.40
CA LEU A 13 -15.49 1.58 14.08
C LEU A 13 -14.32 0.65 13.71
N ALA A 14 -13.13 0.84 14.26
CA ALA A 14 -12.01 -0.09 14.10
C ALA A 14 -12.19 -1.40 14.90
N GLY A 15 -12.98 -1.39 15.97
CA GLY A 15 -13.27 -2.56 16.82
C GLY A 15 -14.36 -3.51 16.30
N LEU A 16 -14.96 -3.23 15.14
CA LEU A 16 -16.08 -3.99 14.56
C LEU A 16 -15.81 -4.54 13.15
N LEU A 17 -14.55 -4.78 12.82
CA LEU A 17 -14.21 -5.78 11.81
C LEU A 17 -14.34 -7.16 12.48
N PRO A 18 -15.33 -8.01 12.11
CA PRO A 18 -15.26 -9.40 12.50
C PRO A 18 -13.98 -9.97 11.91
N ARG A 19 -13.08 -10.48 12.76
CA ARG A 19 -12.04 -11.40 12.29
C ARG A 19 -12.78 -12.48 11.54
N LEU A 20 -12.51 -12.60 10.23
CA LEU A 20 -13.12 -13.63 9.40
C LEU A 20 -12.59 -14.98 9.88
N VAL A 21 -13.30 -15.58 10.85
CA VAL A 21 -13.08 -16.95 11.30
C VAL A 21 -13.16 -17.80 10.05
N ALA A 22 -12.02 -18.35 9.65
CA ALA A 22 -11.91 -19.28 8.55
C ALA A 22 -12.50 -20.62 9.00
N ALA A 23 -13.82 -20.67 9.18
CA ALA A 23 -14.53 -21.91 9.40
C ALA A 23 -14.57 -22.65 8.06
N PHE A 24 -13.75 -23.70 7.91
CA PHE A 24 -13.76 -24.49 6.69
C PHE A 24 -14.91 -25.49 6.71
N ASN A 25 -14.99 -26.36 7.72
CA ASN A 25 -16.07 -27.33 7.80
C ASN A 25 -16.48 -27.76 9.21
N LEU A 26 -15.69 -27.55 10.26
CA LEU A 26 -16.23 -27.69 11.63
C LEU A 26 -17.20 -26.52 11.90
N ASP A 27 -18.44 -26.82 12.31
CA ASP A 27 -19.47 -25.79 12.49
C ASP A 27 -19.23 -24.98 13.76
N THR A 28 -18.99 -23.68 13.61
CA THR A 28 -18.77 -22.73 14.71
C THR A 28 -20.01 -21.89 15.05
N ARG A 29 -21.17 -22.17 14.44
CA ARG A 29 -22.41 -21.46 14.74
C ARG A 29 -22.95 -21.90 16.10
N GLU A 30 -23.22 -20.93 16.97
CA GLU A 30 -23.64 -21.13 18.37
C GLU A 30 -24.83 -22.08 18.54
N ASP A 31 -25.78 -22.11 17.59
CA ASP A 31 -26.92 -23.03 17.63
C ASP A 31 -26.54 -24.50 17.39
N ASN A 32 -25.44 -24.76 16.66
CA ASN A 32 -25.00 -26.09 16.21
C ASN A 32 -23.87 -26.70 17.06
N VAL A 33 -23.09 -25.85 17.73
CA VAL A 33 -22.06 -26.22 18.70
C VAL A 33 -22.69 -26.75 19.99
N ILE A 34 -22.19 -27.86 20.52
CA ILE A 34 -22.70 -28.46 21.77
C ILE A 34 -21.70 -28.16 22.88
N ARG A 35 -22.14 -27.48 23.95
CA ARG A 35 -21.33 -27.26 25.15
C ARG A 35 -21.84 -28.09 26.33
N LYS A 36 -20.92 -28.67 27.09
CA LYS A 36 -21.14 -29.39 28.34
C LYS A 36 -20.29 -28.75 29.43
N TYR A 37 -20.80 -28.73 30.65
CA TYR A 37 -20.15 -28.14 31.82
C TYR A 37 -20.16 -29.15 32.97
N GLY A 38 -19.09 -29.16 33.75
CA GLY A 38 -18.99 -29.92 35.00
C GLY A 38 -19.07 -29.01 36.23
N ASP A 39 -18.78 -29.59 37.38
CA ASP A 39 -18.80 -28.88 38.67
C ASP A 39 -17.61 -27.90 38.78
N PRO A 40 -17.77 -26.71 39.39
CA PRO A 40 -16.70 -25.71 39.46
C PRO A 40 -15.42 -26.22 40.15
N GLY A 41 -14.28 -26.09 39.48
CA GLY A 41 -12.97 -26.53 39.94
C GLY A 41 -12.74 -28.04 39.86
N SER A 42 -13.63 -28.81 39.22
CA SER A 42 -13.48 -30.26 38.99
C SER A 42 -12.42 -30.61 37.93
N LEU A 43 -12.00 -29.63 37.12
CA LEU A 43 -11.24 -29.81 35.88
C LEU A 43 -11.98 -30.70 34.86
N PHE A 44 -13.31 -30.60 34.81
CA PHE A 44 -14.13 -31.29 33.80
C PHE A 44 -13.69 -30.86 32.38
N GLY A 45 -13.19 -31.82 31.60
CA GLY A 45 -12.57 -31.56 30.30
C GLY A 45 -11.04 -31.66 30.31
N PHE A 46 -10.42 -32.08 31.41
CA PHE A 46 -8.98 -32.34 31.48
C PHE A 46 -8.53 -33.42 30.47
N SER A 47 -9.32 -34.48 30.31
CA SER A 47 -9.11 -35.53 29.31
C SER A 47 -10.43 -35.92 28.64
N LEU A 48 -10.35 -36.40 27.40
CA LEU A 48 -11.49 -36.68 26.54
C LEU A 48 -11.27 -37.97 25.74
N ALA A 49 -12.33 -38.76 25.56
CA ALA A 49 -12.35 -39.85 24.58
C ALA A 49 -13.73 -39.97 23.94
N MET A 50 -13.78 -40.24 22.63
CA MET A 50 -15.02 -40.60 21.94
C MET A 50 -15.24 -42.11 22.03
N HIS A 51 -16.44 -42.51 22.41
CA HIS A 51 -16.77 -43.91 22.68
C HIS A 51 -18.02 -44.34 21.92
N TRP A 52 -17.93 -45.49 21.25
CA TRP A 52 -19.03 -46.06 20.48
C TRP A 52 -19.42 -47.41 21.08
N GLN A 53 -20.42 -47.40 21.94
CA GLN A 53 -21.06 -48.59 22.50
C GLN A 53 -21.92 -49.25 21.42
N LEU A 54 -21.80 -50.57 21.24
CA LEU A 54 -22.64 -51.34 20.31
C LEU A 54 -23.74 -52.13 21.04
N GLN A 55 -23.49 -52.55 22.28
CA GLN A 55 -24.40 -53.31 23.13
C GLN A 55 -24.53 -52.67 24.52
N PRO A 56 -25.72 -52.69 25.16
CA PRO A 56 -26.98 -53.28 24.67
C PRO A 56 -27.67 -52.46 23.57
N GLU A 57 -27.27 -51.20 23.40
CA GLU A 57 -27.80 -50.27 22.38
C GLU A 57 -26.66 -49.52 21.70
N ASP A 58 -26.82 -49.21 20.41
CA ASP A 58 -25.87 -48.40 19.61
C ASP A 58 -25.86 -46.93 20.07
N LYS A 59 -24.83 -46.54 20.84
CA LYS A 59 -24.67 -45.19 21.41
C LYS A 59 -23.30 -44.62 21.12
N ARG A 60 -23.28 -43.36 20.70
CA ARG A 60 -22.07 -42.54 20.50
C ARG A 60 -22.01 -41.52 21.63
N LEU A 61 -21.01 -41.67 22.48
CA LEU A 61 -20.86 -40.95 23.74
C LEU A 61 -19.53 -40.21 23.76
N LEU A 62 -19.52 -39.02 24.35
CA LEU A 62 -18.29 -38.36 24.73
C LEU A 62 -17.98 -38.68 26.20
N LEU A 63 -16.81 -39.23 26.47
CA LEU A 63 -16.31 -39.47 27.81
C LEU A 63 -15.42 -38.30 28.24
N VAL A 64 -15.63 -37.81 29.45
CA VAL A 64 -14.96 -36.62 29.98
C VAL A 64 -14.35 -36.94 31.35
N GLY A 65 -13.03 -36.79 31.45
CA GLY A 65 -12.32 -36.84 32.71
C GLY A 65 -12.42 -35.53 33.48
N ALA A 66 -12.65 -35.63 34.79
CA ALA A 66 -12.72 -34.53 35.74
C ALA A 66 -11.87 -34.87 36.99
N PRO A 67 -10.53 -34.79 36.92
CA PRO A 67 -9.63 -35.33 37.94
C PRO A 67 -9.77 -34.72 39.34
N ARG A 68 -10.45 -33.58 39.49
CA ARG A 68 -10.63 -32.92 40.78
C ARG A 68 -12.10 -32.78 41.20
N ALA A 69 -13.00 -33.53 40.58
CA ALA A 69 -14.39 -33.67 41.00
C ALA A 69 -14.49 -34.16 42.46
N GLU A 70 -15.58 -33.78 43.14
CA GLU A 70 -15.86 -34.17 44.52
C GLU A 70 -15.93 -35.69 44.67
N ALA A 71 -15.60 -36.22 45.85
CA ALA A 71 -15.64 -37.65 46.12
C ALA A 71 -17.06 -38.23 46.06
N LEU A 72 -17.18 -39.52 45.72
CA LEU A 72 -18.41 -40.26 45.96
C LEU A 72 -18.57 -40.54 47.46
N PRO A 73 -19.80 -40.60 48.03
CA PRO A 73 -20.02 -40.57 49.47
C PRO A 73 -19.32 -41.67 50.29
N GLN A 74 -19.01 -42.81 49.67
CA GLN A 74 -18.36 -43.96 50.32
C GLN A 74 -16.82 -43.93 50.24
N GLN A 75 -16.22 -43.05 49.42
CA GLN A 75 -14.77 -43.01 49.17
C GLN A 75 -13.94 -42.38 50.31
N ARG A 76 -14.59 -41.87 51.37
CA ARG A 76 -13.94 -41.30 52.59
C ARG A 76 -12.89 -40.22 52.30
N ALA A 77 -13.08 -39.45 51.24
CA ALA A 77 -12.26 -38.35 50.77
C ALA A 77 -13.15 -37.14 50.48
N ASN A 78 -12.57 -35.95 50.29
CA ASN A 78 -13.27 -34.77 49.78
C ASN A 78 -13.27 -34.74 48.26
N ARG A 79 -12.15 -35.13 47.63
CA ARG A 79 -11.95 -35.09 46.18
C ARG A 79 -11.23 -36.35 45.72
N THR A 80 -11.78 -37.04 44.74
CA THR A 80 -11.16 -38.24 44.14
C THR A 80 -11.02 -38.14 42.62
N GLY A 81 -11.73 -37.19 42.00
CA GLY A 81 -11.93 -37.15 40.56
C GLY A 81 -13.07 -38.06 40.08
N GLY A 82 -13.31 -38.08 38.78
CA GLY A 82 -14.32 -38.94 38.18
C GLY A 82 -14.30 -38.95 36.66
N LEU A 83 -14.97 -39.96 36.11
CA LEU A 83 -15.29 -40.07 34.70
C LEU A 83 -16.78 -39.75 34.50
N TYR A 84 -17.09 -38.97 33.48
CA TYR A 84 -18.45 -38.60 33.10
C TYR A 84 -18.73 -39.08 31.67
N SER A 85 -19.95 -39.53 31.42
CA SER A 85 -20.46 -39.83 30.07
C SER A 85 -21.46 -38.75 29.64
N CYS A 86 -21.26 -38.25 28.42
CA CYS A 86 -22.06 -37.20 27.83
C CYS A 86 -22.80 -37.75 26.61
N ASP A 87 -24.13 -37.84 26.70
CA ASP A 87 -24.96 -37.97 25.49
C ASP A 87 -24.93 -36.63 24.73
N ILE A 88 -24.59 -36.72 23.46
CA ILE A 88 -24.46 -35.63 22.48
C ILE A 88 -25.81 -35.26 21.84
N THR A 89 -26.74 -36.22 21.75
CA THR A 89 -28.04 -36.05 21.09
C THR A 89 -28.98 -35.23 21.96
N ALA A 90 -28.78 -35.28 23.28
CA ALA A 90 -29.47 -34.48 24.26
C ALA A 90 -28.62 -33.28 24.73
N ARG A 91 -29.25 -32.09 24.86
CA ARG A 91 -28.64 -30.92 25.53
C ARG A 91 -28.55 -31.04 27.06
N GLY A 92 -28.86 -32.21 27.63
CA GLY A 92 -28.82 -32.47 29.07
C GLY A 92 -27.40 -32.49 29.67
N PRO A 93 -27.27 -32.48 31.00
CA PRO A 93 -25.98 -32.61 31.68
C PRO A 93 -25.34 -33.98 31.41
N CYS A 94 -24.02 -34.08 31.63
CA CYS A 94 -23.33 -35.36 31.59
C CYS A 94 -23.53 -36.13 32.89
N THR A 95 -23.55 -37.46 32.81
CA THR A 95 -23.75 -38.34 33.96
C THR A 95 -22.41 -38.88 34.48
N ARG A 96 -22.15 -38.76 35.78
CA ARG A 96 -20.98 -39.39 36.40
C ARG A 96 -21.12 -40.91 36.34
N ILE A 97 -20.04 -41.59 35.99
CA ILE A 97 -19.96 -43.05 35.98
C ILE A 97 -19.53 -43.50 37.37
N GLU A 98 -20.32 -44.38 37.99
CA GLU A 98 -20.05 -44.88 39.35
C GLU A 98 -19.23 -46.17 39.28
N PHE A 99 -17.99 -46.09 39.76
CA PHE A 99 -17.07 -47.20 39.99
C PHE A 99 -16.10 -46.78 41.11
N ASP A 100 -15.43 -47.74 41.73
CA ASP A 100 -14.45 -47.49 42.80
C ASP A 100 -15.03 -46.76 44.04
N ASN A 101 -16.26 -47.10 44.43
CA ASN A 101 -17.02 -46.39 45.48
C ASN A 101 -16.48 -46.60 46.91
N ASP A 102 -15.99 -47.80 47.22
CA ASP A 102 -15.46 -48.15 48.55
C ASP A 102 -14.08 -47.55 48.80
N ALA A 103 -13.68 -47.37 50.06
CA ALA A 103 -12.30 -47.00 50.40
C ALA A 103 -11.85 -47.61 51.74
N ASP A 104 -10.60 -48.05 51.80
CA ASP A 104 -9.94 -48.51 53.03
C ASP A 104 -8.82 -47.55 53.50
N PRO A 105 -9.11 -46.63 54.44
CA PRO A 105 -8.11 -45.72 55.00
C PRO A 105 -6.96 -46.38 55.75
N THR A 106 -6.98 -47.70 55.97
CA THR A 106 -5.87 -48.45 56.61
C THR A 106 -4.81 -48.92 55.61
N SER A 107 -5.13 -48.97 54.32
CA SER A 107 -4.23 -49.42 53.24
C SER A 107 -4.11 -48.47 52.04
N GLU A 108 -4.97 -47.46 51.92
CA GLU A 108 -4.95 -46.50 50.81
C GLU A 108 -5.40 -45.07 51.21
N SER A 109 -5.20 -44.13 50.29
CA SER A 109 -5.77 -42.78 50.30
C SER A 109 -6.18 -42.41 48.88
N LYS A 110 -7.44 -41.99 48.72
CA LYS A 110 -8.01 -41.54 47.45
C LYS A 110 -8.07 -40.01 47.31
N GLU A 111 -7.67 -39.28 48.37
CA GLU A 111 -7.70 -37.82 48.38
C GLU A 111 -6.78 -37.24 47.31
N ASP A 112 -7.36 -36.47 46.38
CA ASP A 112 -6.69 -35.86 45.23
C ASP A 112 -5.91 -36.89 44.37
N GLN A 113 -6.44 -38.12 44.23
CA GLN A 113 -5.87 -39.20 43.41
C GLN A 113 -5.91 -38.96 41.89
N TRP A 114 -6.72 -37.98 41.44
CA TRP A 114 -6.89 -37.56 40.06
C TRP A 114 -7.51 -38.61 39.12
N MET A 115 -8.62 -39.24 39.54
CA MET A 115 -9.39 -40.16 38.69
C MET A 115 -9.97 -39.44 37.47
N GLY A 116 -9.67 -39.93 36.27
CA GLY A 116 -10.00 -39.25 35.01
C GLY A 116 -8.91 -38.28 34.54
N VAL A 117 -7.68 -38.36 35.07
CA VAL A 117 -6.51 -37.65 34.46
C VAL A 117 -6.28 -38.10 33.02
N THR A 118 -6.54 -39.38 32.74
CA THR A 118 -6.42 -39.99 31.42
C THR A 118 -7.66 -40.83 31.19
N VAL A 119 -8.22 -40.71 30.00
CA VAL A 119 -9.38 -41.48 29.52
C VAL A 119 -9.07 -41.89 28.09
N GLN A 120 -9.19 -43.17 27.77
CA GLN A 120 -9.07 -43.68 26.40
C GLN A 120 -10.14 -44.74 26.11
N SER A 121 -10.49 -44.85 24.83
CA SER A 121 -11.51 -45.74 24.30
C SER A 121 -10.87 -46.70 23.30
N GLN A 122 -11.14 -48.00 23.42
CA GLN A 122 -10.69 -49.04 22.47
C GLN A 122 -11.50 -49.02 21.15
N GLY A 123 -12.26 -47.96 20.88
CA GLY A 123 -13.04 -47.82 19.66
C GLY A 123 -14.39 -48.55 19.68
N PRO A 124 -14.94 -48.92 18.50
CA PRO A 124 -16.30 -49.43 18.37
C PRO A 124 -16.53 -50.77 19.08
N GLY A 125 -17.44 -50.80 20.06
CA GLY A 125 -17.75 -51.98 20.88
C GLY A 125 -16.62 -52.40 21.84
N GLY A 126 -15.56 -51.60 21.96
CA GLY A 126 -14.39 -51.90 22.79
C GLY A 126 -14.54 -51.46 24.25
N LYS A 127 -13.51 -51.73 25.05
CA LYS A 127 -13.40 -51.30 26.46
C LYS A 127 -12.95 -49.83 26.57
N VAL A 128 -13.04 -49.28 27.79
CA VAL A 128 -12.61 -47.92 28.15
C VAL A 128 -11.60 -48.03 29.28
N VAL A 129 -10.50 -47.28 29.23
CA VAL A 129 -9.54 -47.16 30.35
C VAL A 129 -9.58 -45.75 30.93
N THR A 130 -9.58 -45.66 32.26
CA THR A 130 -9.51 -44.40 33.02
C THR A 130 -8.54 -44.54 34.19
N CYS A 131 -7.73 -43.51 34.45
CA CYS A 131 -6.64 -43.60 35.42
C CYS A 131 -6.70 -42.54 36.54
N ALA A 132 -6.04 -42.84 37.65
CA ALA A 132 -5.80 -42.00 38.82
C ALA A 132 -4.30 -42.05 39.18
N HIS A 133 -3.48 -41.32 38.43
CA HIS A 133 -2.02 -41.33 38.54
C HIS A 133 -1.44 -40.85 39.88
N ARG A 134 -2.26 -40.25 40.75
CA ARG A 134 -1.88 -39.79 42.09
C ARG A 134 -2.46 -40.65 43.23
N TYR A 135 -3.03 -41.81 42.90
CA TYR A 135 -3.45 -42.79 43.89
C TYR A 135 -2.31 -43.16 44.83
N GLU A 136 -2.59 -43.11 46.13
CA GLU A 136 -1.63 -43.25 47.22
C GLU A 136 -1.89 -44.54 48.01
N LYS A 137 -0.95 -45.49 47.95
CA LYS A 137 -0.97 -46.69 48.80
C LYS A 137 -0.32 -46.37 50.14
N ARG A 138 -0.92 -46.82 51.24
CA ARG A 138 -0.44 -46.56 52.61
C ARG A 138 -0.07 -47.87 53.30
N GLN A 139 1.07 -47.87 53.99
CA GLN A 139 1.49 -49.00 54.83
C GLN A 139 1.82 -48.51 56.24
N HIS A 140 1.57 -49.36 57.25
CA HIS A 140 1.80 -49.06 58.67
C HIS A 140 1.07 -47.78 59.15
N VAL A 141 -0.17 -47.59 58.70
CA VAL A 141 -1.01 -46.43 59.00
C VAL A 141 -1.15 -46.18 60.51
N ASN A 142 -1.09 -44.90 60.91
CA ASN A 142 -1.11 -44.43 62.30
C ASN A 142 0.10 -44.89 63.15
N THR A 143 1.21 -45.31 62.53
CA THR A 143 2.47 -45.62 63.22
C THR A 143 3.59 -44.65 62.83
N LYS A 144 4.71 -44.67 63.56
CA LYS A 144 5.93 -43.90 63.20
C LYS A 144 6.61 -44.40 61.91
N GLN A 145 6.19 -45.54 61.38
CA GLN A 145 6.68 -46.13 60.13
C GLN A 145 5.64 -45.99 59.00
N GLU A 146 4.61 -45.14 59.18
CA GLU A 146 3.67 -44.85 58.10
C GLU A 146 4.43 -44.36 56.87
N SER A 147 4.20 -45.05 55.76
CA SER A 147 4.86 -44.80 54.49
C SER A 147 3.80 -44.78 53.40
N ARG A 148 3.99 -43.91 52.43
CA ARG A 148 3.01 -43.61 51.38
C ARG A 148 3.69 -43.61 50.03
N ASP A 149 3.21 -44.44 49.11
CA ASP A 149 3.72 -44.54 47.75
C ASP A 149 2.66 -44.06 46.77
N ILE A 150 3.08 -43.24 45.80
CA ILE A 150 2.21 -42.72 44.75
C ILE A 150 2.35 -43.63 43.53
N PHE A 151 1.77 -44.84 43.64
CA PHE A 151 1.83 -45.84 42.58
C PHE A 151 1.02 -45.40 41.35
N GLY A 152 -0.13 -44.74 41.54
CA GLY A 152 -1.14 -44.62 40.50
C GLY A 152 -1.92 -45.92 40.29
N ARG A 153 -3.12 -45.81 39.73
CA ARG A 153 -3.98 -46.96 39.36
C ARG A 153 -4.83 -46.63 38.14
N CYS A 154 -5.31 -47.65 37.43
CA CYS A 154 -6.28 -47.50 36.33
C CYS A 154 -7.42 -48.52 36.45
N TYR A 155 -8.56 -48.20 35.83
CA TYR A 155 -9.73 -49.05 35.69
C TYR A 155 -10.04 -49.29 34.22
N VAL A 156 -10.42 -50.53 33.89
CA VAL A 156 -10.90 -50.87 32.55
C VAL A 156 -12.38 -51.25 32.63
N LEU A 157 -13.22 -50.41 32.03
CA LEU A 157 -14.67 -50.59 31.94
C LEU A 157 -15.03 -51.30 30.62
N SER A 158 -16.12 -52.07 30.62
CA SER A 158 -16.69 -52.67 29.42
C SER A 158 -17.30 -51.60 28.49
N GLN A 159 -17.77 -52.01 27.30
CA GLN A 159 -18.40 -51.11 26.33
C GLN A 159 -19.66 -50.40 26.86
N ASN A 160 -20.31 -50.93 27.90
CA ASN A 160 -21.49 -50.29 28.51
C ASN A 160 -21.15 -49.43 29.73
N LEU A 161 -19.85 -49.16 29.94
CA LEU A 161 -19.28 -48.33 31.00
C LEU A 161 -19.44 -48.93 32.42
N ARG A 162 -19.59 -50.25 32.53
CA ARG A 162 -19.62 -50.99 33.79
C ARG A 162 -18.43 -51.94 33.93
N ILE A 163 -18.33 -52.56 35.10
CA ILE A 163 -17.43 -53.68 35.38
C ILE A 163 -18.36 -54.88 35.56
N GLU A 164 -18.39 -55.83 34.61
CA GLU A 164 -19.37 -56.93 34.60
C GLU A 164 -18.74 -58.30 34.87
N ASP A 165 -17.48 -58.51 34.47
CA ASP A 165 -16.69 -59.73 34.74
C ASP A 165 -15.44 -59.44 35.60
N ASP A 166 -14.87 -60.46 36.27
CA ASP A 166 -13.46 -60.44 36.77
C ASP A 166 -12.42 -60.20 35.64
N MET A 167 -12.89 -60.31 34.39
CA MET A 167 -12.18 -60.15 33.12
C MET A 167 -12.43 -58.77 32.48
N ASP A 168 -13.36 -57.97 33.03
CA ASP A 168 -13.37 -56.51 32.91
C ASP A 168 -12.41 -55.97 33.97
N GLY A 169 -11.14 -55.84 33.60
CA GLY A 169 -10.06 -55.64 34.55
C GLY A 169 -10.29 -54.45 35.49
N GLY A 170 -10.61 -54.77 36.76
CA GLY A 170 -10.88 -53.81 37.83
C GLY A 170 -9.69 -52.92 38.17
N ASP A 171 -8.98 -53.21 39.26
CA ASP A 171 -7.85 -52.37 39.70
C ASP A 171 -6.54 -52.76 39.01
N TRP A 172 -6.02 -51.88 38.16
CA TRP A 172 -4.71 -52.02 37.51
C TRP A 172 -3.69 -51.12 38.21
N SER A 173 -2.85 -51.71 39.05
CA SER A 173 -1.66 -51.07 39.61
C SER A 173 -0.48 -52.04 39.55
N PHE A 174 0.29 -52.03 38.46
CA PHE A 174 1.41 -52.96 38.28
C PHE A 174 2.61 -52.64 39.18
N CYS A 175 2.64 -51.42 39.72
CA CYS A 175 3.66 -50.93 40.64
C CYS A 175 3.42 -51.34 42.11
N ASP A 176 2.21 -51.78 42.47
CA ASP A 176 1.96 -52.38 43.80
C ASP A 176 2.72 -53.72 43.92
N GLY A 177 3.17 -54.04 45.14
CA GLY A 177 4.02 -55.22 45.41
C GLY A 177 5.47 -55.14 44.92
N ARG A 178 5.88 -54.11 44.16
CA ARG A 178 7.28 -53.93 43.71
C ARG A 178 8.18 -53.24 44.75
N LEU A 179 9.47 -53.14 44.44
CA LEU A 179 10.45 -52.39 45.26
C LEU A 179 10.03 -50.92 45.39
N ARG A 180 9.81 -50.51 46.64
CA ARG A 180 9.33 -49.18 47.05
C ARG A 180 10.46 -48.13 46.97
N GLY A 181 10.11 -46.86 47.21
CA GLY A 181 11.05 -45.73 47.10
C GLY A 181 11.05 -45.06 45.71
N HIS A 182 11.45 -43.79 45.66
CA HIS A 182 11.45 -43.00 44.40
C HIS A 182 12.53 -43.48 43.42
N GLU A 183 13.56 -44.15 43.93
CA GLU A 183 14.63 -44.81 43.19
C GLU A 183 14.19 -46.10 42.48
N LYS A 184 12.99 -46.61 42.79
CA LYS A 184 12.35 -47.76 42.12
C LYS A 184 10.90 -47.43 41.76
N PHE A 185 9.90 -48.05 42.40
CA PHE A 185 8.49 -47.95 41.99
C PHE A 185 7.59 -47.15 42.94
N GLY A 186 8.09 -46.68 44.10
CA GLY A 186 7.30 -45.95 45.11
C GLY A 186 6.74 -44.59 44.68
N SER A 187 7.18 -44.07 43.53
CA SER A 187 6.64 -42.86 42.89
C SER A 187 6.24 -43.12 41.45
N CYS A 188 5.84 -44.35 41.12
CA CYS A 188 5.58 -44.82 39.76
C CYS A 188 4.64 -43.93 38.93
N GLN A 189 3.56 -43.41 39.53
CA GLN A 189 2.53 -42.60 38.86
C GLN A 189 1.98 -43.25 37.58
N GLN A 190 1.64 -44.55 37.65
CA GLN A 190 1.00 -45.27 36.55
C GLN A 190 -0.26 -44.54 36.08
N GLY A 191 -0.38 -44.38 34.76
CA GLY A 191 -1.58 -43.81 34.16
C GLY A 191 -1.56 -42.28 34.07
N VAL A 192 -0.38 -41.63 34.15
CA VAL A 192 -0.19 -40.29 33.56
C VAL A 192 -0.52 -40.32 32.07
N ALA A 193 -0.08 -41.39 31.39
CA ALA A 193 -0.61 -41.81 30.12
C ALA A 193 -1.02 -43.28 30.17
N ALA A 194 -2.09 -43.60 29.46
CA ALA A 194 -2.55 -44.94 29.15
C ALA A 194 -3.22 -44.89 27.78
N THR A 195 -3.06 -45.93 26.95
CA THR A 195 -3.73 -46.02 25.65
C THR A 195 -3.96 -47.46 25.24
N PHE A 196 -4.94 -47.70 24.38
CA PHE A 196 -5.09 -48.98 23.69
C PHE A 196 -4.22 -48.98 22.43
N THR A 197 -3.72 -50.16 22.03
CA THR A 197 -3.09 -50.24 20.71
C THR A 197 -4.10 -50.07 19.59
N LYS A 198 -3.67 -49.57 18.42
CA LYS A 198 -4.54 -49.36 17.25
C LYS A 198 -5.06 -50.64 16.60
N ASP A 199 -4.49 -51.79 16.94
CA ASP A 199 -5.03 -53.12 16.62
C ASP A 199 -5.89 -53.71 17.76
N PHE A 200 -6.14 -52.91 18.80
CA PHE A 200 -6.99 -53.21 19.96
C PHE A 200 -6.55 -54.42 20.81
N HIS A 201 -5.35 -54.95 20.57
CA HIS A 201 -4.84 -56.15 21.24
C HIS A 201 -4.31 -55.87 22.66
N TYR A 202 -3.76 -54.67 22.91
CA TYR A 202 -3.05 -54.31 24.14
C TYR A 202 -3.60 -53.07 24.84
N ILE A 203 -3.29 -52.99 26.14
CA ILE A 203 -3.26 -51.74 26.91
C ILE A 203 -1.81 -51.37 27.18
N VAL A 204 -1.47 -50.10 26.98
CA VAL A 204 -0.14 -49.53 27.19
C VAL A 204 -0.23 -48.54 28.33
N PHE A 205 0.62 -48.69 29.35
CA PHE A 205 0.68 -47.82 30.52
C PHE A 205 2.02 -47.08 30.58
N GLY A 206 1.95 -45.79 30.90
CA GLY A 206 3.10 -44.94 31.17
C GLY A 206 3.24 -44.69 32.67
N ALA A 207 4.46 -44.82 33.19
CA ALA A 207 4.79 -44.65 34.61
C ALA A 207 6.05 -43.77 34.76
N PRO A 208 5.93 -42.45 34.54
CA PRO A 208 7.07 -41.54 34.40
C PRO A 208 7.89 -41.30 35.68
N GLY A 209 7.34 -41.62 36.85
CA GLY A 209 8.03 -41.40 38.13
C GLY A 209 8.87 -42.58 38.63
N THR A 210 8.94 -43.68 37.87
CA THR A 210 9.81 -44.82 38.17
C THR A 210 11.31 -44.50 37.99
N TYR A 211 12.16 -45.19 38.76
CA TYR A 211 13.62 -45.11 38.69
C TYR A 211 14.17 -43.67 38.74
N ASN A 212 13.93 -42.94 39.83
CA ASN A 212 14.29 -41.51 39.94
C ASN A 212 13.73 -40.67 38.77
N TRP A 213 12.43 -40.86 38.50
CA TRP A 213 11.70 -40.20 37.41
C TRP A 213 12.34 -40.38 36.02
N LYS A 214 13.08 -41.47 35.80
CA LYS A 214 13.53 -41.91 34.47
C LYS A 214 12.30 -42.26 33.61
N GLY A 215 11.36 -42.99 34.21
CA GLY A 215 10.10 -43.40 33.62
C GLY A 215 10.20 -44.70 32.83
N ILE A 216 9.07 -45.39 32.67
CA ILE A 216 8.93 -46.62 31.88
C ILE A 216 7.62 -46.66 31.10
N VAL A 217 7.61 -47.54 30.10
CA VAL A 217 6.41 -47.99 29.39
C VAL A 217 6.21 -49.47 29.66
N ARG A 218 4.96 -49.87 29.91
CA ARG A 218 4.53 -51.24 30.05
C ARG A 218 3.40 -51.53 29.05
N VAL A 219 3.44 -52.69 28.40
CA VAL A 219 2.43 -53.18 27.47
C VAL A 219 1.87 -54.48 28.03
N GLU A 220 0.57 -54.55 28.26
CA GLU A 220 -0.07 -55.70 28.89
C GLU A 220 -1.36 -56.09 28.15
N GLN A 221 -1.59 -57.41 28.05
CA GLN A 221 -2.82 -57.98 27.52
C GLN A 221 -3.47 -58.84 28.61
N LYS A 222 -4.71 -58.52 28.97
CA LYS A 222 -5.55 -59.35 29.84
C LYS A 222 -6.81 -59.73 29.07
N ASN A 223 -6.67 -60.74 28.22
CA ASN A 223 -7.77 -61.31 27.44
C ASN A 223 -7.88 -62.81 27.74
N ASN A 224 -8.73 -63.12 28.71
CA ASN A 224 -8.88 -64.47 29.24
C ASN A 224 -9.52 -65.46 28.22
N THR A 225 -10.14 -64.98 27.15
CA THR A 225 -10.64 -65.87 26.08
C THR A 225 -9.48 -66.62 25.38
N PHE A 226 -8.25 -66.08 25.40
CA PHE A 226 -7.07 -66.83 24.94
C PHE A 226 -6.64 -67.92 25.92
N PHE A 227 -6.84 -67.72 27.23
CA PHE A 227 -6.63 -68.74 28.25
C PHE A 227 -7.58 -69.93 28.04
N ASP A 228 -8.87 -69.68 27.80
CA ASP A 228 -9.87 -70.71 27.47
C ASP A 228 -9.56 -71.46 26.16
N MET A 229 -8.79 -70.85 25.26
CA MET A 229 -8.34 -71.44 23.99
C MET A 229 -6.94 -72.08 24.07
N ASN A 230 -6.30 -72.19 25.25
CA ASN A 230 -4.92 -72.65 25.43
C ASN A 230 -3.86 -71.87 24.62
N ILE A 231 -4.10 -70.58 24.35
CA ILE A 231 -3.14 -69.68 23.72
C ILE A 231 -2.44 -68.89 24.83
N PHE A 232 -1.21 -69.29 25.15
CA PHE A 232 -0.45 -68.75 26.27
C PHE A 232 0.30 -67.46 25.92
N GLU A 233 -0.04 -66.39 26.65
CA GLU A 233 0.76 -65.19 26.97
C GLU A 233 1.59 -64.52 25.84
N ASP A 234 0.99 -63.51 25.20
CA ASP A 234 1.73 -62.50 24.41
C ASP A 234 2.00 -61.25 25.26
N GLY A 235 2.85 -61.38 26.29
CA GLY A 235 3.22 -60.31 27.23
C GLY A 235 2.98 -60.68 28.71
N PRO A 236 3.20 -59.76 29.67
CA PRO A 236 3.50 -58.33 29.51
C PRO A 236 4.89 -58.04 28.95
N TYR A 237 5.08 -56.85 28.35
CA TYR A 237 6.37 -56.33 27.91
C TYR A 237 6.68 -55.01 28.63
N GLU A 238 7.91 -54.83 29.12
CA GLU A 238 8.28 -53.63 29.89
C GLU A 238 9.66 -53.07 29.48
N VAL A 239 9.80 -51.74 29.49
CA VAL A 239 11.11 -51.08 29.38
C VAL A 239 11.86 -51.26 30.70
N GLY A 240 12.98 -51.98 30.68
CA GLY A 240 13.66 -52.45 31.90
C GLY A 240 13.41 -53.93 32.23
N GLY A 241 12.49 -54.58 31.50
CA GLY A 241 12.17 -55.99 31.67
C GLY A 241 11.32 -56.30 32.91
N GLU A 242 10.29 -57.13 32.74
CA GLU A 242 9.31 -57.42 33.79
C GLU A 242 9.86 -58.22 34.98
N THR A 243 10.88 -59.05 34.74
CA THR A 243 11.49 -59.88 35.78
C THR A 243 12.82 -59.30 36.27
N GLU A 244 13.57 -58.65 35.37
CA GLU A 244 14.91 -58.12 35.64
C GLU A 244 14.85 -56.76 36.35
N HIS A 245 13.87 -55.91 36.03
CA HIS A 245 13.75 -54.54 36.54
C HIS A 245 15.07 -53.74 36.41
N ASP A 246 15.79 -53.96 35.31
CA ASP A 246 17.07 -53.33 35.04
C ASP A 246 16.88 -51.92 34.48
N GLU A 247 17.08 -50.96 35.37
CA GLU A 247 17.14 -49.54 35.05
C GLU A 247 18.10 -49.24 33.88
N SER A 248 19.18 -50.00 33.69
CA SER A 248 20.18 -49.77 32.63
C SER A 248 19.60 -49.88 31.21
N LEU A 249 18.57 -50.70 31.02
CA LEU A 249 17.89 -50.90 29.73
C LEU A 249 16.93 -49.77 29.35
N VAL A 250 16.60 -48.87 30.30
CA VAL A 250 15.70 -47.74 30.05
C VAL A 250 16.44 -46.65 29.24
N PRO A 251 16.00 -46.32 28.01
CA PRO A 251 16.83 -45.66 26.98
C PRO A 251 16.87 -44.12 27.06
N VAL A 252 16.74 -43.55 28.26
CA VAL A 252 16.76 -42.10 28.53
C VAL A 252 17.52 -41.83 29.84
N PRO A 253 18.04 -40.63 30.13
CA PRO A 253 18.64 -40.34 31.44
C PRO A 253 17.59 -40.29 32.58
N ALA A 254 18.03 -40.28 33.85
CA ALA A 254 17.12 -40.05 34.98
C ALA A 254 16.43 -38.67 34.90
N ASN A 255 15.25 -38.53 35.52
CA ASN A 255 14.38 -37.34 35.43
C ASN A 255 13.82 -37.03 34.03
N SER A 256 13.79 -38.00 33.11
CA SER A 256 13.29 -37.82 31.73
C SER A 256 11.77 -37.92 31.55
N TYR A 257 11.09 -38.59 32.48
CA TYR A 257 9.64 -38.85 32.44
C TYR A 257 9.20 -39.69 31.22
N LEU A 258 9.92 -40.77 30.87
CA LEU A 258 9.46 -41.69 29.83
C LEU A 258 8.10 -42.32 30.21
N GLY A 259 7.18 -42.42 29.25
CA GLY A 259 5.79 -42.79 29.52
C GLY A 259 4.89 -41.60 29.89
N PHE A 260 5.33 -40.35 29.67
CA PHE A 260 4.47 -39.18 29.90
C PHE A 260 3.35 -39.05 28.87
N SER A 261 3.61 -39.44 27.62
CA SER A 261 2.64 -39.52 26.52
C SER A 261 2.83 -40.84 25.76
N LEU A 262 1.74 -41.33 25.13
CA LEU A 262 1.70 -42.64 24.48
C LEU A 262 0.79 -42.65 23.24
N ASP A 263 1.26 -43.30 22.17
CA ASP A 263 0.45 -43.75 21.03
C ASP A 263 1.12 -45.03 20.45
N SER A 264 0.54 -45.63 19.41
CA SER A 264 1.08 -46.84 18.77
C SER A 264 0.65 -46.95 17.30
N GLY A 265 1.30 -47.83 16.56
CA GLY A 265 0.87 -48.15 15.20
C GLY A 265 1.71 -49.23 14.54
N LYS A 266 1.06 -49.94 13.61
CA LYS A 266 1.74 -50.68 12.54
C LYS A 266 2.08 -49.70 11.41
N GLY A 267 3.12 -49.99 10.64
CA GLY A 267 3.62 -49.08 9.61
C GLY A 267 4.38 -47.87 10.16
N ILE A 268 4.92 -47.93 11.39
CA ILE A 268 5.85 -46.91 11.92
C ILE A 268 7.29 -47.29 11.55
N VAL A 269 7.81 -48.40 12.09
CA VAL A 269 9.13 -48.98 11.72
C VAL A 269 8.96 -50.18 10.78
N SER A 270 7.99 -51.06 11.07
CA SER A 270 7.62 -52.22 10.25
C SER A 270 6.14 -52.15 9.88
N LYS A 271 5.74 -52.74 8.74
CA LYS A 271 4.32 -52.83 8.34
C LYS A 271 3.52 -53.85 9.17
N ASP A 272 4.18 -54.90 9.64
CA ASP A 272 3.51 -56.05 10.29
C ASP A 272 3.55 -55.94 11.81
N GLU A 273 4.69 -55.51 12.36
CA GLU A 273 4.91 -55.35 13.80
C GLU A 273 4.40 -54.00 14.30
N ILE A 274 3.76 -54.02 15.47
CA ILE A 274 3.34 -52.80 16.16
C ILE A 274 4.54 -52.13 16.83
N THR A 275 4.69 -50.83 16.59
CA THR A 275 5.63 -49.96 17.31
C THR A 275 4.86 -49.13 18.34
N PHE A 276 5.42 -48.99 19.53
CA PHE A 276 4.90 -48.14 20.60
C PHE A 276 5.68 -46.83 20.60
N VAL A 277 4.96 -45.71 20.73
CA VAL A 277 5.54 -44.36 20.70
C VAL A 277 5.37 -43.77 22.09
N SER A 278 6.47 -43.32 22.71
CA SER A 278 6.40 -42.71 24.03
C SER A 278 7.21 -41.44 24.16
N GLY A 279 6.59 -40.41 24.72
CA GLY A 279 7.25 -39.17 25.07
C GLY A 279 7.96 -39.23 26.42
N ALA A 280 9.11 -38.55 26.46
CA ALA A 280 9.95 -38.30 27.61
C ALA A 280 10.32 -36.80 27.63
N PRO A 281 9.38 -35.89 27.98
CA PRO A 281 9.51 -34.45 27.75
C PRO A 281 10.64 -33.76 28.50
N ARG A 282 11.29 -34.43 29.45
CA ARG A 282 12.45 -33.90 30.18
C ARG A 282 13.79 -34.52 29.77
N ALA A 283 13.80 -35.54 28.90
CA ALA A 283 15.01 -36.18 28.42
C ALA A 283 15.98 -35.15 27.80
N ASN A 284 17.27 -35.28 28.11
CA ASN A 284 18.32 -34.39 27.60
C ASN A 284 18.07 -32.88 27.83
N HIS A 285 17.17 -32.51 28.75
CA HIS A 285 16.69 -31.14 29.04
C HIS A 285 15.87 -30.45 27.94
N SER A 286 15.73 -31.01 26.73
CA SER A 286 14.82 -30.53 25.69
C SER A 286 13.54 -31.37 25.58
N GLY A 287 13.67 -32.67 25.79
CA GLY A 287 12.65 -33.69 25.64
C GLY A 287 12.99 -34.66 24.50
N ALA A 288 12.45 -35.87 24.55
CA ALA A 288 12.63 -36.88 23.52
C ALA A 288 11.34 -37.68 23.27
N VAL A 289 11.27 -38.36 22.13
CA VAL A 289 10.25 -39.39 21.84
C VAL A 289 10.95 -40.68 21.42
N VAL A 290 10.63 -41.78 22.10
CA VAL A 290 11.22 -43.11 21.88
C VAL A 290 10.23 -43.98 21.11
N LEU A 291 10.69 -44.58 20.02
CA LEU A 291 10.03 -45.68 19.33
C LEU A 291 10.48 -47.00 19.94
N LEU A 292 9.54 -47.79 20.46
CA LEU A 292 9.79 -49.06 21.15
C LEU A 292 9.18 -50.24 20.37
N LYS A 293 9.89 -51.36 20.33
CA LYS A 293 9.39 -52.66 19.84
C LYS A 293 9.37 -53.71 20.95
N ARG A 294 8.56 -54.76 20.77
CA ARG A 294 8.60 -55.96 21.63
C ARG A 294 9.80 -56.83 21.25
N ASP A 295 10.52 -57.34 22.24
CA ASP A 295 11.33 -58.54 22.08
C ASP A 295 10.58 -59.75 22.65
N MET A 296 10.09 -60.61 21.74
CA MET A 296 9.36 -61.84 22.04
C MET A 296 10.17 -62.85 22.88
N LYS A 297 11.50 -62.70 22.99
CA LYS A 297 12.37 -63.64 23.71
C LYS A 297 12.61 -63.26 25.17
N SER A 298 12.57 -61.99 25.50
CA SER A 298 12.96 -61.44 26.80
C SER A 298 11.81 -60.74 27.53
N ALA A 299 10.65 -60.57 26.89
CA ALA A 299 9.56 -59.72 27.39
C ALA A 299 9.98 -58.26 27.59
N HIS A 300 10.99 -57.79 26.85
CA HIS A 300 11.49 -56.42 26.92
C HIS A 300 10.82 -55.53 25.86
N LEU A 301 10.68 -54.24 26.19
CA LEU A 301 10.47 -53.19 25.19
C LEU A 301 11.82 -52.54 24.86
N LEU A 302 12.29 -52.75 23.63
CA LEU A 302 13.59 -52.28 23.15
C LEU A 302 13.43 -51.01 22.29
N PRO A 303 14.34 -50.02 22.41
CA PRO A 303 14.33 -48.84 21.54
C PRO A 303 14.75 -49.18 20.10
N GLU A 304 13.98 -48.71 19.13
CA GLU A 304 14.32 -48.74 17.69
C GLU A 304 14.85 -47.39 17.20
N HIS A 305 14.26 -46.29 17.70
CA HIS A 305 14.65 -44.93 17.32
C HIS A 305 14.33 -43.96 18.45
N ILE A 306 15.07 -42.86 18.51
CA ILE A 306 14.85 -41.77 19.46
C ILE A 306 14.88 -40.46 18.67
N PHE A 307 13.82 -39.67 18.79
CA PHE A 307 13.77 -38.29 18.33
C PHE A 307 14.17 -37.38 19.48
N ASP A 308 15.27 -36.65 19.36
CA ASP A 308 15.66 -35.59 20.31
C ASP A 308 15.01 -34.26 19.94
N GLY A 309 14.49 -33.54 20.94
CA GLY A 309 13.89 -32.23 20.77
C GLY A 309 14.91 -31.09 20.61
N GLU A 310 14.58 -30.10 19.78
CA GLU A 310 15.32 -28.83 19.74
C GLU A 310 14.82 -27.83 20.80
N GLY A 311 15.70 -26.93 21.22
CA GLY A 311 15.44 -25.92 22.25
C GLY A 311 15.56 -26.46 23.68
N LEU A 312 16.26 -25.71 24.55
CA LEU A 312 16.34 -26.04 25.97
C LEU A 312 14.95 -25.86 26.63
N ALA A 313 14.53 -26.84 27.44
CA ALA A 313 13.25 -26.86 28.13
C ALA A 313 12.01 -26.76 27.23
N SER A 314 12.09 -27.21 25.97
CA SER A 314 10.96 -27.15 25.03
C SER A 314 9.82 -28.13 25.33
N SER A 315 10.04 -29.10 26.23
CA SER A 315 9.12 -30.19 26.56
C SER A 315 8.71 -31.02 25.33
N PHE A 316 9.67 -31.31 24.45
CA PHE A 316 9.45 -32.12 23.26
C PHE A 316 9.04 -33.56 23.62
N GLY A 317 7.88 -34.01 23.13
CA GLY A 317 7.27 -35.27 23.55
C GLY A 317 6.22 -35.11 24.65
N TYR A 318 5.78 -33.88 24.96
CA TYR A 318 4.69 -33.63 25.91
C TYR A 318 3.40 -34.36 25.50
N ASP A 319 3.08 -34.33 24.21
CA ASP A 319 2.00 -35.12 23.61
C ASP A 319 2.45 -35.65 22.24
N VAL A 320 1.87 -36.77 21.81
CA VAL A 320 2.21 -37.45 20.54
C VAL A 320 0.95 -37.90 19.81
N ALA A 321 1.03 -37.92 18.48
CA ALA A 321 0.02 -38.53 17.62
C ALA A 321 0.68 -39.27 16.45
N VAL A 322 0.16 -40.45 16.16
CA VAL A 322 0.53 -41.32 15.03
C VAL A 322 -0.57 -41.20 13.98
N VAL A 323 -0.24 -40.83 12.75
CA VAL A 323 -1.21 -40.59 11.67
C VAL A 323 -0.53 -40.68 10.31
N ASP A 324 -1.18 -41.30 9.32
CA ASP A 324 -0.72 -41.34 7.93
C ASP A 324 -1.28 -40.12 7.18
N LEU A 325 -0.50 -39.03 7.09
CA LEU A 325 -0.95 -37.72 6.58
C LEU A 325 -0.92 -37.62 5.05
N ASN A 326 -0.13 -38.48 4.40
CA ASN A 326 0.04 -38.53 2.94
C ASN A 326 -0.65 -39.73 2.26
N LYS A 327 -1.21 -40.65 3.05
CA LYS A 327 -1.88 -41.87 2.61
C LYS A 327 -0.99 -42.83 1.82
N ASP A 328 0.30 -42.87 2.13
CA ASP A 328 1.22 -43.88 1.57
C ASP A 328 1.18 -45.23 2.35
N GLY A 329 0.36 -45.29 3.41
CA GLY A 329 0.14 -46.43 4.26
C GLY A 329 1.17 -46.57 5.39
N TRP A 330 2.19 -45.73 5.46
CA TRP A 330 3.07 -45.61 6.62
C TRP A 330 2.53 -44.53 7.57
N GLN A 331 2.74 -44.70 8.86
CA GLN A 331 2.29 -43.73 9.85
C GLN A 331 3.40 -42.71 10.09
N ASP A 332 3.06 -41.43 9.96
CA ASP A 332 3.88 -40.29 10.37
C ASP A 332 3.76 -40.07 11.88
N ILE A 333 4.76 -39.38 12.45
CA ILE A 333 4.82 -39.07 13.88
C ILE A 333 4.71 -37.56 14.07
N VAL A 334 3.72 -37.13 14.86
CA VAL A 334 3.51 -35.72 15.21
C VAL A 334 3.79 -35.54 16.70
N ILE A 335 4.67 -34.60 17.05
CA ILE A 335 5.22 -34.43 18.39
C ILE A 335 5.00 -33.00 18.88
N GLY A 336 4.37 -32.85 20.05
CA GLY A 336 4.19 -31.58 20.74
C GLY A 336 5.42 -31.16 21.55
N ALA A 337 5.75 -29.87 21.47
CA ALA A 337 6.76 -29.19 22.30
C ALA A 337 6.18 -27.85 22.80
N PRO A 338 5.21 -27.86 23.73
CA PRO A 338 4.47 -26.66 24.14
C PRO A 338 5.32 -25.58 24.80
N GLN A 339 6.50 -25.91 25.29
CA GLN A 339 7.41 -24.96 25.93
C GLN A 339 8.55 -24.50 24.99
N TYR A 340 8.53 -24.90 23.72
CA TYR A 340 9.48 -24.38 22.73
C TYR A 340 9.36 -22.86 22.62
N PHE A 341 10.51 -22.17 22.59
CA PHE A 341 10.58 -20.72 22.50
C PHE A 341 11.72 -20.32 21.55
N ASP A 342 11.46 -19.33 20.70
CA ASP A 342 12.46 -18.76 19.79
C ASP A 342 12.93 -17.38 20.28
N ARG A 343 14.22 -17.07 20.09
CA ARG A 343 14.88 -15.93 20.77
C ARG A 343 14.32 -14.57 20.37
N ASP A 344 13.75 -14.46 19.18
CA ASP A 344 13.11 -13.24 18.69
C ASP A 344 11.72 -13.01 19.31
N GLY A 345 11.20 -13.97 20.11
CA GLY A 345 10.10 -13.76 21.04
C GLY A 345 8.68 -13.90 20.47
N GLU A 346 8.53 -14.22 19.19
CA GLU A 346 7.24 -14.31 18.48
C GLU A 346 6.62 -15.72 18.50
N VAL A 347 7.38 -16.76 18.89
CA VAL A 347 6.95 -18.17 18.89
C VAL A 347 6.85 -18.68 20.34
N GLY A 348 5.67 -19.21 20.71
CA GLY A 348 5.41 -19.89 21.98
C GLY A 348 4.78 -21.26 21.76
N GLY A 349 5.56 -22.31 21.90
CA GLY A 349 5.19 -23.68 21.57
C GLY A 349 5.39 -24.03 20.09
N ALA A 350 5.67 -25.31 19.83
CA ALA A 350 5.85 -25.86 18.49
C ALA A 350 5.31 -27.28 18.39
N VAL A 351 5.00 -27.70 17.16
CA VAL A 351 4.72 -29.09 16.80
C VAL A 351 5.64 -29.53 15.67
N TYR A 352 6.17 -30.74 15.77
CA TYR A 352 7.09 -31.34 14.80
C TYR A 352 6.43 -32.52 14.10
N VAL A 353 6.33 -32.45 12.78
CA VAL A 353 5.73 -33.49 11.93
C VAL A 353 6.85 -34.24 11.21
N TYR A 354 7.09 -35.49 11.58
CA TYR A 354 8.06 -36.38 10.98
C TYR A 354 7.37 -37.27 9.94
N MET A 355 7.48 -36.91 8.66
CA MET A 355 6.97 -37.70 7.54
C MET A 355 7.78 -39.00 7.38
N ASN A 356 7.12 -40.15 7.33
CA ASN A 356 7.76 -41.46 7.37
C ASN A 356 8.43 -41.83 6.02
N GLN A 357 9.71 -42.24 6.06
CA GLN A 357 10.44 -42.70 4.87
C GLN A 357 10.49 -44.23 4.78
N GLN A 358 9.31 -44.86 4.87
CA GLN A 358 9.12 -46.31 4.80
C GLN A 358 9.87 -47.08 5.91
N GLY A 359 9.65 -46.67 7.16
CA GLY A 359 10.29 -47.23 8.35
C GLY A 359 11.68 -46.67 8.66
N ARG A 360 12.25 -45.85 7.76
CA ARG A 360 13.60 -45.29 7.89
C ARG A 360 13.58 -43.89 8.47
N TRP A 361 13.74 -43.79 9.79
CA TRP A 361 13.75 -42.51 10.51
C TRP A 361 15.09 -41.76 10.47
N ASN A 362 16.18 -42.46 10.12
CA ASN A 362 17.52 -41.87 10.03
C ASN A 362 17.58 -40.74 8.97
N ASN A 363 17.88 -39.52 9.42
CA ASN A 363 17.92 -38.28 8.63
C ASN A 363 16.55 -37.70 8.20
N VAL A 364 15.43 -38.22 8.72
CA VAL A 364 14.12 -37.57 8.53
C VAL A 364 14.14 -36.21 9.25
N LYS A 365 13.92 -35.13 8.51
CA LYS A 365 13.78 -33.78 9.07
C LYS A 365 12.32 -33.47 9.32
N PRO A 366 11.96 -32.94 10.50
CA PRO A 366 10.57 -32.57 10.78
C PRO A 366 10.15 -31.31 10.02
N ILE A 367 8.86 -31.25 9.71
CA ILE A 367 8.18 -30.00 9.37
C ILE A 367 7.73 -29.37 10.70
N ARG A 368 8.20 -28.16 11.00
CA ARG A 368 7.85 -27.45 12.24
C ARG A 368 6.65 -26.53 12.02
N LEU A 369 5.62 -26.70 12.84
CA LEU A 369 4.48 -25.80 12.97
C LEU A 369 4.71 -24.93 14.22
N ASN A 370 4.67 -23.62 14.07
CA ASN A 370 4.97 -22.68 15.15
C ASN A 370 3.68 -22.13 15.77
N GLY A 371 3.62 -22.08 17.10
CA GLY A 371 2.61 -21.35 17.84
C GLY A 371 2.81 -19.84 17.81
N THR A 372 1.75 -19.12 18.16
CA THR A 372 1.82 -17.72 18.59
C THR A 372 2.57 -17.62 19.93
N LYS A 373 3.11 -16.44 20.21
CA LYS A 373 3.80 -16.14 21.48
C LYS A 373 2.96 -16.56 22.71
N ASP A 374 3.65 -17.14 23.70
CA ASP A 374 3.11 -17.57 25.01
C ASP A 374 1.91 -18.54 24.97
N SER A 375 1.54 -19.09 23.80
CA SER A 375 0.30 -19.86 23.59
C SER A 375 0.31 -21.31 24.10
N MET A 376 1.51 -21.85 24.35
CA MET A 376 1.79 -23.28 24.54
C MET A 376 1.22 -24.18 23.42
N PHE A 377 1.33 -23.72 22.17
CA PHE A 377 0.94 -24.51 21.00
C PHE A 377 1.66 -25.87 20.98
N GLY A 378 0.88 -26.95 20.81
CA GLY A 378 1.39 -28.32 20.85
C GLY A 378 1.25 -29.01 22.21
N ILE A 379 0.48 -28.44 23.15
CA ILE A 379 0.14 -29.12 24.42
C ILE A 379 -0.75 -30.35 24.21
N ALA A 380 -1.58 -30.30 23.16
CA ALA A 380 -2.46 -31.37 22.72
C ALA A 380 -2.29 -31.48 21.19
N VAL A 381 -1.98 -32.67 20.73
CA VAL A 381 -1.77 -33.03 19.33
C VAL A 381 -2.55 -34.31 19.08
N LYS A 382 -3.57 -34.27 18.23
CA LYS A 382 -4.46 -35.42 18.02
C LYS A 382 -4.80 -35.61 16.54
N ASN A 383 -4.78 -36.87 16.13
CA ASN A 383 -5.39 -37.34 14.88
C ASN A 383 -6.92 -37.18 15.02
N ILE A 384 -7.52 -36.40 14.13
CA ILE A 384 -8.97 -36.14 14.13
C ILE A 384 -9.70 -36.90 13.01
N GLY A 385 -9.00 -37.76 12.28
CA GLY A 385 -9.52 -38.43 11.10
C GLY A 385 -9.53 -37.53 9.87
N ASP A 386 -10.06 -38.06 8.76
CA ASP A 386 -10.33 -37.29 7.54
C ASP A 386 -11.62 -36.47 7.76
N ILE A 387 -11.49 -35.27 8.36
CA ILE A 387 -12.64 -34.44 8.75
C ILE A 387 -13.34 -33.83 7.56
N ASN A 388 -12.72 -33.80 6.39
CA ASN A 388 -13.26 -33.15 5.18
C ASN A 388 -13.67 -34.13 4.07
N GLN A 389 -13.37 -35.42 4.25
CA GLN A 389 -13.58 -36.54 3.33
C GLN A 389 -12.82 -36.43 1.99
N ASP A 390 -11.76 -35.61 1.89
CA ASP A 390 -10.96 -35.48 0.67
C ASP A 390 -10.13 -36.74 0.37
N GLY A 391 -9.81 -37.51 1.41
CA GLY A 391 -9.10 -38.77 1.38
C GLY A 391 -7.93 -38.83 2.37
N TYR A 392 -7.43 -37.71 2.90
CA TYR A 392 -6.27 -37.67 3.79
C TYR A 392 -6.70 -37.43 5.25
N PRO A 393 -6.14 -38.15 6.24
CA PRO A 393 -6.33 -37.83 7.65
C PRO A 393 -5.76 -36.47 8.05
N ASP A 394 -6.46 -35.80 8.96
CA ASP A 394 -6.15 -34.46 9.45
C ASP A 394 -5.72 -34.48 10.93
N ILE A 395 -5.13 -33.38 11.40
CA ILE A 395 -4.77 -33.19 12.82
C ILE A 395 -5.32 -31.91 13.42
N ALA A 396 -5.56 -31.95 14.73
CA ALA A 396 -5.83 -30.79 15.56
C ALA A 396 -4.67 -30.55 16.53
N VAL A 397 -4.31 -29.28 16.73
CA VAL A 397 -3.30 -28.83 17.69
C VAL A 397 -3.90 -27.80 18.64
N GLY A 398 -3.76 -28.05 19.94
CA GLY A 398 -4.20 -27.17 21.02
C GLY A 398 -3.17 -26.11 21.40
N ALA A 399 -3.67 -24.92 21.73
CA ALA A 399 -2.92 -23.75 22.18
C ALA A 399 -3.73 -23.00 23.27
N PRO A 400 -3.88 -23.56 24.48
CA PRO A 400 -4.83 -23.09 25.49
C PRO A 400 -4.52 -21.73 26.11
N TYR A 401 -3.31 -21.18 25.89
CA TYR A 401 -2.93 -19.87 26.40
C TYR A 401 -2.95 -18.78 25.30
N ASP A 402 -3.39 -19.11 24.06
CA ASP A 402 -3.62 -18.11 23.00
C ASP A 402 -4.99 -17.43 23.16
N ASP A 403 -5.01 -16.18 23.63
CA ASP A 403 -6.22 -15.46 24.06
C ASP A 403 -6.99 -16.23 25.16
N MET A 404 -8.16 -16.80 24.85
CA MET A 404 -8.92 -17.69 25.74
C MET A 404 -8.55 -19.18 25.56
N GLY A 405 -7.66 -19.46 24.62
CA GLY A 405 -7.32 -20.78 24.12
C GLY A 405 -7.86 -20.99 22.70
N LYS A 406 -7.06 -21.66 21.86
CA LYS A 406 -7.40 -21.95 20.45
C LYS A 406 -7.06 -23.41 20.10
N VAL A 407 -7.75 -23.92 19.08
CA VAL A 407 -7.39 -25.17 18.41
C VAL A 407 -7.21 -24.92 16.92
N PHE A 408 -6.06 -25.32 16.39
CA PHE A 408 -5.67 -25.17 15.00
C PHE A 408 -5.87 -26.50 14.27
N ILE A 409 -6.57 -26.46 13.14
CA ILE A 409 -6.86 -27.61 12.29
C ILE A 409 -5.93 -27.56 11.07
N TYR A 410 -5.21 -28.65 10.82
CA TYR A 410 -4.30 -28.80 9.70
C TYR A 410 -4.68 -30.03 8.90
N HIS A 411 -4.87 -29.88 7.59
CA HIS A 411 -5.21 -31.01 6.74
C HIS A 411 -3.99 -31.83 6.30
N GLY A 412 -4.21 -33.13 6.13
CA GLY A 412 -3.34 -33.99 5.33
C GLY A 412 -3.39 -33.63 3.83
N SER A 413 -2.48 -34.22 3.05
CA SER A 413 -2.47 -34.10 1.59
C SER A 413 -1.49 -35.10 0.98
N ALA A 414 -1.55 -35.33 -0.33
CA ALA A 414 -0.56 -36.15 -1.05
C ALA A 414 0.92 -35.77 -0.82
N ASN A 415 1.20 -34.53 -0.39
CA ASN A 415 2.54 -34.03 -0.09
C ASN A 415 2.90 -34.07 1.40
N GLY A 416 2.10 -34.73 2.24
CA GLY A 416 2.12 -34.61 3.70
C GLY A 416 1.26 -33.45 4.18
N ILE A 417 1.60 -32.87 5.33
CA ILE A 417 0.76 -31.85 5.99
C ILE A 417 0.75 -30.49 5.27
N ASN A 418 -0.42 -29.86 5.20
CA ASN A 418 -0.52 -28.44 4.87
C ASN A 418 -0.06 -27.59 6.07
N THR A 419 1.02 -26.82 5.92
CA THR A 419 1.60 -26.03 7.02
C THR A 419 0.79 -24.81 7.44
N LYS A 420 -0.27 -24.45 6.69
CA LYS A 420 -1.21 -23.39 7.07
C LYS A 420 -2.47 -24.02 7.68
N PRO A 421 -2.94 -23.55 8.85
CA PRO A 421 -4.17 -24.05 9.42
C PRO A 421 -5.34 -23.70 8.50
N THR A 422 -6.18 -24.69 8.21
CA THR A 422 -7.36 -24.55 7.33
C THR A 422 -8.56 -24.00 8.10
N GLN A 423 -8.58 -24.24 9.41
CA GLN A 423 -9.53 -23.67 10.35
C GLN A 423 -8.87 -23.43 11.71
N VAL A 424 -9.32 -22.39 12.41
CA VAL A 424 -8.96 -22.11 13.81
C VAL A 424 -10.26 -22.02 14.60
N LEU A 425 -10.35 -22.79 15.69
CA LEU A 425 -11.45 -22.75 16.65
C LEU A 425 -11.03 -21.84 17.80
N GLU A 426 -11.80 -20.78 18.05
CA GLU A 426 -11.56 -19.85 19.16
C GLU A 426 -12.39 -20.27 20.39
N GLY A 427 -11.75 -20.33 21.56
CA GLY A 427 -12.39 -20.70 22.82
C GLY A 427 -13.25 -19.59 23.41
N THR A 428 -14.40 -19.97 23.99
CA THR A 428 -15.25 -19.06 24.79
C THR A 428 -14.97 -19.14 26.30
N SER A 429 -14.18 -20.13 26.75
CA SER A 429 -13.75 -20.33 28.13
C SER A 429 -12.22 -20.44 28.20
N PRO A 430 -11.54 -19.96 29.27
CA PRO A 430 -10.08 -19.98 29.36
C PRO A 430 -9.51 -21.40 29.27
N TYR A 431 -8.28 -21.54 28.77
CA TYR A 431 -7.59 -22.81 28.60
C TYR A 431 -8.25 -23.78 27.59
N PHE A 432 -9.04 -23.26 26.66
CA PHE A 432 -9.67 -24.04 25.60
C PHE A 432 -8.62 -24.65 24.65
N GLY A 433 -8.69 -25.96 24.39
CA GLY A 433 -7.68 -26.66 23.61
C GLY A 433 -6.61 -27.35 24.47
N TYR A 434 -6.80 -27.43 25.79
CA TYR A 434 -5.92 -28.22 26.67
C TYR A 434 -6.03 -29.73 26.38
N SER A 435 -7.23 -30.20 26.01
CA SER A 435 -7.47 -31.58 25.59
C SER A 435 -8.34 -31.61 24.34
N ILE A 436 -8.15 -32.62 23.50
CA ILE A 436 -8.85 -32.79 22.22
C ILE A 436 -9.18 -34.28 22.04
N ALA A 437 -10.37 -34.58 21.53
CA ALA A 437 -10.73 -35.87 20.98
C ALA A 437 -11.38 -35.70 19.60
N GLY A 438 -11.21 -36.68 18.72
CA GLY A 438 -11.73 -36.66 17.35
C GLY A 438 -11.70 -38.04 16.72
N ASN A 439 -11.69 -38.11 15.39
CA ASN A 439 -11.65 -39.37 14.62
C ASN A 439 -12.86 -40.30 14.85
N MET A 440 -13.99 -39.75 15.27
CA MET A 440 -15.27 -40.45 15.35
C MET A 440 -16.40 -39.51 14.92
N ASP A 441 -17.23 -39.97 13.99
CA ASP A 441 -18.52 -39.34 13.67
C ASP A 441 -19.43 -39.53 14.89
N LEU A 442 -19.88 -38.45 15.52
CA LEU A 442 -20.71 -38.49 16.70
C LEU A 442 -22.20 -38.37 16.34
N ASP A 443 -22.59 -37.49 15.41
CA ASP A 443 -24.00 -37.20 15.10
C ASP A 443 -24.65 -38.04 13.97
N ARG A 444 -23.90 -38.97 13.36
CA ARG A 444 -24.29 -39.88 12.25
C ARG A 444 -24.32 -39.23 10.87
N ASN A 445 -23.63 -38.10 10.66
CA ASN A 445 -23.52 -37.46 9.35
C ASN A 445 -22.43 -38.05 8.41
N SER A 446 -21.67 -39.05 8.88
CA SER A 446 -20.52 -39.69 8.20
C SER A 446 -19.21 -38.89 8.11
N TYR A 447 -19.09 -37.77 8.81
CA TYR A 447 -17.84 -37.02 8.98
C TYR A 447 -17.37 -37.11 10.44
N PRO A 448 -16.07 -37.28 10.72
CA PRO A 448 -15.55 -37.22 12.08
C PRO A 448 -15.81 -35.86 12.74
N ASP A 449 -16.29 -35.87 13.99
CA ASP A 449 -16.51 -34.67 14.80
C ASP A 449 -15.31 -34.41 15.72
N VAL A 450 -15.24 -33.22 16.33
CA VAL A 450 -14.13 -32.82 17.22
C VAL A 450 -14.67 -32.29 18.54
N ALA A 451 -14.20 -32.86 19.65
CA ALA A 451 -14.46 -32.38 21.01
C ALA A 451 -13.20 -31.73 21.60
N VAL A 452 -13.37 -30.57 22.22
CA VAL A 452 -12.29 -29.77 22.80
C VAL A 452 -12.60 -29.44 24.26
N GLY A 453 -11.66 -29.77 25.14
CA GLY A 453 -11.74 -29.50 26.57
C GLY A 453 -11.06 -28.19 26.97
N SER A 454 -11.53 -27.65 28.09
CA SER A 454 -10.99 -26.48 28.76
C SER A 454 -10.76 -26.82 30.24
N LEU A 455 -9.67 -26.31 30.83
CA LEU A 455 -9.44 -26.41 32.27
C LEU A 455 -10.43 -25.58 33.12
N SER A 456 -11.34 -24.85 32.47
CA SER A 456 -12.44 -24.08 33.09
C SER A 456 -13.74 -24.90 33.07
N ASP A 457 -13.65 -26.16 33.53
CA ASP A 457 -14.78 -27.09 33.76
C ASP A 457 -15.77 -27.24 32.57
N SER A 458 -15.28 -27.16 31.34
CA SER A 458 -16.11 -27.11 30.14
C SER A 458 -15.54 -27.89 28.96
N VAL A 459 -16.45 -28.43 28.15
CA VAL A 459 -16.15 -29.17 26.92
C VAL A 459 -17.06 -28.68 25.81
N THR A 460 -16.49 -28.42 24.63
CA THR A 460 -17.19 -27.94 23.45
C THR A 460 -17.02 -28.94 22.31
N ILE A 461 -18.12 -29.32 21.68
CA ILE A 461 -18.15 -30.29 20.57
C ILE A 461 -18.54 -29.54 19.30
N PHE A 462 -17.65 -29.60 18.31
CA PHE A 462 -17.81 -29.05 16.98
C PHE A 462 -18.17 -30.19 16.05
N ARG A 463 -19.31 -30.05 15.37
CA ARG A 463 -19.79 -31.05 14.42
C ARG A 463 -19.31 -30.71 13.01
N SER A 464 -18.87 -31.70 12.26
CA SER A 464 -18.36 -31.53 10.90
C SER A 464 -19.50 -31.31 9.91
N ARG A 465 -19.35 -30.29 9.07
CA ARG A 465 -20.28 -29.96 7.99
C ARG A 465 -19.94 -30.79 6.76
N PRO A 466 -20.95 -31.44 6.12
CA PRO A 466 -20.73 -32.15 4.87
C PRO A 466 -20.14 -31.24 3.79
N VAL A 467 -19.04 -31.67 3.18
CA VAL A 467 -18.29 -30.90 2.18
C VAL A 467 -18.83 -31.24 0.79
N ILE A 468 -19.27 -30.23 0.05
CA ILE A 468 -19.81 -30.38 -1.31
C ILE A 468 -18.96 -29.62 -2.35
N ASN A 469 -18.71 -30.28 -3.47
CA ASN A 469 -18.09 -29.69 -4.66
C ASN A 469 -19.20 -29.26 -5.61
N ILE A 470 -19.32 -27.96 -5.91
CA ILE A 470 -20.26 -27.46 -6.93
C ILE A 470 -19.49 -27.12 -8.20
N GLN A 471 -19.67 -27.95 -9.24
CA GLN A 471 -19.20 -27.69 -10.59
C GLN A 471 -20.05 -26.59 -11.23
N LYS A 472 -19.39 -25.64 -11.89
CA LYS A 472 -19.99 -24.43 -12.45
C LYS A 472 -19.67 -24.39 -13.94
N THR A 473 -20.67 -24.52 -14.82
CA THR A 473 -20.47 -24.44 -16.28
C THR A 473 -21.19 -23.24 -16.85
N ILE A 474 -20.46 -22.31 -17.48
CA ILE A 474 -21.01 -21.11 -18.13
C ILE A 474 -20.98 -21.30 -19.65
N THR A 475 -22.10 -21.03 -20.31
CA THR A 475 -22.21 -20.99 -21.77
C THR A 475 -22.82 -19.66 -22.21
N VAL A 476 -22.29 -19.08 -23.29
CA VAL A 476 -22.73 -17.78 -23.81
C VAL A 476 -23.03 -17.93 -25.30
N THR A 477 -24.20 -17.42 -25.73
CA THR A 477 -24.66 -17.49 -27.13
C THR A 477 -25.13 -16.11 -27.61
N PRO A 478 -24.56 -15.56 -28.69
CA PRO A 478 -23.36 -16.03 -29.40
C PRO A 478 -22.10 -15.99 -28.52
N ASN A 479 -21.06 -16.75 -28.90
CA ASN A 479 -19.78 -16.80 -28.17
C ASN A 479 -18.82 -15.65 -28.53
N ARG A 480 -19.19 -14.79 -29.49
CA ARG A 480 -18.46 -13.60 -29.93
C ARG A 480 -19.45 -12.46 -30.20
N ILE A 481 -18.99 -11.23 -30.04
CA ILE A 481 -19.78 -10.00 -30.29
C ILE A 481 -19.41 -9.45 -31.67
N ASP A 482 -20.34 -9.53 -32.62
CA ASP A 482 -20.26 -8.82 -33.91
C ASP A 482 -21.01 -7.49 -33.79
N LEU A 483 -20.34 -6.36 -34.05
CA LEU A 483 -20.91 -5.02 -33.92
C LEU A 483 -21.75 -4.57 -35.13
N ARG A 484 -21.66 -5.27 -36.27
CA ARG A 484 -22.48 -5.03 -37.47
C ARG A 484 -23.82 -5.77 -37.40
N GLN A 485 -23.84 -6.96 -36.82
CA GLN A 485 -25.05 -7.77 -36.71
C GLN A 485 -25.93 -7.36 -35.53
N LYS A 486 -26.79 -6.35 -35.77
CA LYS A 486 -27.85 -5.99 -34.81
C LYS A 486 -28.91 -7.11 -34.74
N MET A 487 -29.10 -7.64 -33.54
CA MET A 487 -30.11 -8.63 -33.18
C MET A 487 -31.40 -7.96 -32.68
N ALA A 488 -32.55 -8.52 -33.05
CA ALA A 488 -33.86 -8.06 -32.59
C ALA A 488 -34.15 -8.53 -31.15
N CYS A 489 -33.58 -7.85 -30.14
CA CYS A 489 -33.73 -8.22 -28.73
C CYS A 489 -33.92 -7.04 -27.75
N GLY A 490 -34.24 -5.85 -28.24
CA GLY A 490 -34.61 -4.69 -27.41
C GLY A 490 -33.48 -4.02 -26.62
N ALA A 491 -32.24 -4.51 -26.73
CA ALA A 491 -31.07 -3.85 -26.19
C ALA A 491 -30.83 -2.49 -26.88
N PRO A 492 -30.35 -1.44 -26.17
CA PRO A 492 -30.07 -0.12 -26.78
C PRO A 492 -29.14 -0.20 -28.00
N SER A 493 -28.01 -0.90 -27.87
CA SER A 493 -27.08 -1.15 -28.99
C SER A 493 -27.65 -1.98 -30.14
N GLY A 494 -28.78 -2.67 -29.92
CA GLY A 494 -29.25 -3.76 -30.77
C GLY A 494 -28.45 -5.05 -30.64
N ILE A 495 -27.63 -5.23 -29.60
CA ILE A 495 -26.81 -6.44 -29.40
C ILE A 495 -27.02 -7.00 -27.99
N CYS A 496 -27.21 -8.32 -27.93
CA CYS A 496 -27.47 -9.06 -26.71
C CYS A 496 -26.80 -10.44 -26.75
N LEU A 497 -26.50 -10.96 -25.57
CA LEU A 497 -25.90 -12.27 -25.35
C LEU A 497 -26.79 -13.04 -24.38
N LYS A 498 -27.13 -14.29 -24.71
CA LYS A 498 -27.74 -15.20 -23.75
C LYS A 498 -26.66 -15.85 -22.91
N VAL A 499 -26.72 -15.63 -21.59
CA VAL A 499 -25.77 -16.18 -20.62
C VAL A 499 -26.48 -17.26 -19.83
N LYS A 500 -25.99 -18.49 -19.91
CA LYS A 500 -26.52 -19.64 -19.18
C LYS A 500 -25.44 -20.19 -18.26
N ALA A 501 -25.68 -20.14 -16.95
CA ALA A 501 -24.85 -20.80 -15.96
C ALA A 501 -25.59 -22.02 -15.41
N CYS A 502 -24.88 -23.14 -15.28
CA CYS A 502 -25.41 -24.35 -14.68
C CYS A 502 -24.52 -24.83 -13.54
N PHE A 503 -25.17 -25.39 -12.53
CA PHE A 503 -24.59 -25.88 -11.30
C PHE A 503 -24.96 -27.35 -11.12
N GLU A 504 -24.00 -28.14 -10.67
CA GLU A 504 -24.13 -29.57 -10.38
C GLU A 504 -23.25 -29.85 -9.16
N TYR A 505 -23.77 -30.52 -8.14
CA TYR A 505 -22.99 -30.83 -6.93
C TYR A 505 -22.64 -32.31 -6.83
N THR A 506 -21.49 -32.57 -6.22
CA THR A 506 -21.06 -33.90 -5.77
C THR A 506 -20.57 -33.81 -4.32
N ALA A 507 -20.71 -34.91 -3.58
CA ALA A 507 -20.34 -34.98 -2.17
C ALA A 507 -19.80 -36.38 -1.84
N LYS A 508 -18.99 -36.46 -0.79
CA LYS A 508 -18.59 -37.72 -0.17
C LYS A 508 -19.24 -37.83 1.23
N PRO A 509 -19.54 -39.03 1.74
CA PRO A 509 -19.67 -40.29 0.99
C PRO A 509 -20.81 -40.21 -0.05
N ALA A 510 -20.84 -41.15 -1.00
CA ALA A 510 -21.84 -41.17 -2.08
C ALA A 510 -23.31 -41.31 -1.60
N GLY A 511 -23.52 -41.70 -0.34
CA GLY A 511 -24.86 -41.75 0.29
C GLY A 511 -25.41 -40.38 0.70
N TYR A 512 -24.57 -39.33 0.79
CA TYR A 512 -25.02 -37.98 1.13
C TYR A 512 -25.72 -37.34 -0.08
N ASN A 513 -27.05 -37.37 -0.10
CA ASN A 513 -27.87 -36.93 -1.24
C ASN A 513 -29.07 -36.04 -0.88
N PRO A 514 -28.93 -34.98 -0.05
CA PRO A 514 -30.03 -34.06 0.27
C PRO A 514 -30.29 -33.04 -0.85
N SER A 515 -31.43 -32.35 -0.78
CA SER A 515 -31.68 -31.16 -1.60
C SER A 515 -30.95 -29.94 -1.04
N VAL A 516 -30.13 -29.27 -1.86
CA VAL A 516 -29.35 -28.08 -1.45
C VAL A 516 -29.86 -26.83 -2.16
N SER A 517 -30.36 -25.85 -1.40
CA SER A 517 -30.71 -24.53 -1.94
C SER A 517 -29.44 -23.67 -2.09
N ILE A 518 -29.31 -23.03 -3.25
CA ILE A 518 -28.18 -22.17 -3.61
C ILE A 518 -28.65 -20.85 -4.21
N VAL A 519 -27.86 -19.80 -4.02
CA VAL A 519 -27.99 -18.54 -4.75
C VAL A 519 -26.91 -18.52 -5.84
N GLY A 520 -27.33 -18.70 -7.08
CA GLY A 520 -26.47 -18.53 -8.25
C GLY A 520 -26.33 -17.04 -8.58
N THR A 521 -25.10 -16.56 -8.77
CA THR A 521 -24.82 -15.18 -9.17
C THR A 521 -24.05 -15.16 -10.48
N LEU A 522 -24.58 -14.45 -11.47
CA LEU A 522 -23.89 -14.04 -12.69
C LEU A 522 -23.43 -12.60 -12.55
N GLU A 523 -22.16 -12.33 -12.83
CA GLU A 523 -21.58 -10.98 -12.73
C GLU A 523 -20.60 -10.74 -13.87
N ALA A 524 -20.80 -9.67 -14.64
CA ALA A 524 -19.90 -9.28 -15.73
C ALA A 524 -18.98 -8.12 -15.32
N GLU A 525 -17.81 -8.06 -15.96
CA GLU A 525 -16.85 -6.94 -15.88
C GLU A 525 -16.44 -6.53 -14.45
N LYS A 526 -16.39 -7.49 -13.52
CA LYS A 526 -16.07 -7.28 -12.09
C LYS A 526 -14.79 -6.48 -11.87
N GLU A 527 -13.66 -6.94 -12.46
CA GLU A 527 -12.37 -6.28 -12.27
C GLU A 527 -12.28 -4.92 -12.97
N ARG A 528 -12.95 -4.76 -14.13
CA ARG A 528 -13.08 -3.47 -14.82
C ARG A 528 -13.75 -2.42 -13.92
N ARG A 529 -14.84 -2.78 -13.24
CA ARG A 529 -15.53 -1.91 -12.28
C ARG A 529 -14.68 -1.57 -11.06
N LYS A 530 -13.92 -2.52 -10.51
CA LYS A 530 -12.95 -2.23 -9.43
C LYS A 530 -11.89 -1.21 -9.85
N SER A 531 -11.49 -1.20 -11.13
CA SER A 531 -10.58 -0.19 -11.70
C SER A 531 -11.24 1.17 -11.99
N GLY A 532 -12.48 1.41 -11.54
CA GLY A 532 -13.21 2.66 -11.74
C GLY A 532 -13.76 2.87 -13.16
N LEU A 533 -13.64 1.88 -14.05
CA LEU A 533 -14.15 1.96 -15.42
C LEU A 533 -15.62 1.53 -15.48
N SER A 534 -16.43 2.25 -16.27
CA SER A 534 -17.84 1.90 -16.49
C SER A 534 -18.00 0.55 -17.20
N SER A 535 -19.07 -0.17 -16.85
CA SER A 535 -19.47 -1.41 -17.51
C SER A 535 -19.94 -1.12 -18.93
N ARG A 536 -19.53 -1.97 -19.88
CA ARG A 536 -19.96 -1.99 -21.29
C ARG A 536 -21.25 -2.77 -21.49
N VAL A 537 -21.70 -3.50 -20.47
CA VAL A 537 -22.86 -4.41 -20.50
C VAL A 537 -23.76 -4.23 -19.29
N GLN A 538 -25.00 -4.70 -19.39
CA GLN A 538 -25.98 -4.72 -18.30
C GLN A 538 -26.93 -5.91 -18.48
N PHE A 539 -27.35 -6.57 -17.39
CA PHE A 539 -28.40 -7.60 -17.48
C PHE A 539 -29.77 -6.94 -17.62
N ARG A 540 -30.62 -7.49 -18.49
CA ARG A 540 -31.95 -6.93 -18.86
C ARG A 540 -32.84 -6.52 -17.69
N ASN A 541 -32.77 -7.25 -16.57
CA ASN A 541 -33.73 -7.18 -15.46
C ASN A 541 -33.15 -6.61 -14.14
N GLN A 542 -31.95 -6.01 -14.12
CA GLN A 542 -31.36 -5.43 -12.90
C GLN A 542 -30.78 -4.01 -13.12
N GLY A 543 -30.50 -3.32 -12.00
CA GLY A 543 -30.17 -1.90 -11.93
C GLY A 543 -28.78 -1.51 -12.47
N SER A 544 -28.12 -0.56 -11.80
CA SER A 544 -26.87 0.06 -12.27
C SER A 544 -25.66 -0.88 -12.37
N GLU A 545 -25.70 -2.06 -11.75
CA GLU A 545 -24.63 -3.05 -11.81
C GLU A 545 -24.93 -4.19 -12.79
N PRO A 546 -23.94 -4.69 -13.55
CA PRO A 546 -24.07 -5.88 -14.40
C PRO A 546 -23.99 -7.16 -13.57
N LYS A 547 -24.94 -7.30 -12.63
CA LYS A 547 -25.14 -8.47 -11.77
C LYS A 547 -26.52 -9.07 -12.04
N TYR A 548 -26.66 -10.37 -11.85
CA TYR A 548 -27.92 -11.09 -11.87
C TYR A 548 -27.85 -12.24 -10.87
N THR A 549 -28.91 -12.42 -10.09
CA THR A 549 -28.97 -13.37 -8.97
C THR A 549 -30.24 -14.19 -9.03
N GLN A 550 -30.15 -15.51 -8.89
CA GLN A 550 -31.30 -16.41 -8.90
C GLN A 550 -31.14 -17.51 -7.83
N GLU A 551 -32.21 -17.76 -7.09
CA GLU A 551 -32.31 -18.91 -6.18
C GLU A 551 -32.60 -20.19 -6.98
N LEU A 552 -31.86 -21.26 -6.69
CA LEU A 552 -31.98 -22.56 -7.36
C LEU A 552 -31.90 -23.67 -6.29
N THR A 553 -32.64 -24.77 -6.47
CA THR A 553 -32.54 -25.96 -5.61
C THR A 553 -31.90 -27.11 -6.39
N LEU A 554 -30.79 -27.63 -5.89
CA LEU A 554 -30.15 -28.83 -6.40
C LEU A 554 -30.76 -30.05 -5.71
N ASN A 555 -31.61 -30.79 -6.40
CA ASN A 555 -32.43 -31.86 -5.80
C ASN A 555 -31.64 -33.15 -5.44
N GLY A 556 -30.37 -33.25 -5.82
CA GLY A 556 -29.49 -34.38 -5.50
C GLY A 556 -28.14 -34.32 -6.21
N GLN A 557 -27.21 -35.19 -5.83
CA GLN A 557 -25.90 -35.32 -6.45
C GLN A 557 -26.02 -35.58 -7.96
N LYS A 558 -25.11 -34.99 -8.74
CA LYS A 558 -25.02 -35.11 -10.20
C LYS A 558 -26.29 -34.66 -10.96
N GLN A 559 -27.17 -33.89 -10.30
CA GLN A 559 -28.31 -33.25 -10.96
C GLN A 559 -27.96 -31.82 -11.33
N LYS A 560 -28.09 -31.51 -12.63
CA LYS A 560 -27.71 -30.23 -13.21
C LYS A 560 -28.89 -29.27 -13.27
N VAL A 561 -28.77 -28.11 -12.62
CA VAL A 561 -29.76 -27.03 -12.64
C VAL A 561 -29.13 -25.79 -13.25
N CYS A 562 -29.89 -25.03 -14.06
CA CYS A 562 -29.36 -23.88 -14.80
C CYS A 562 -30.20 -22.61 -14.58
N MET A 563 -29.51 -21.48 -14.53
CA MET A 563 -30.06 -20.13 -14.69
C MET A 563 -29.69 -19.57 -16.07
N GLU A 564 -30.59 -18.83 -16.71
CA GLU A 564 -30.38 -18.17 -18.01
C GLU A 564 -30.93 -16.74 -17.96
N GLU A 565 -30.11 -15.74 -18.33
CA GLU A 565 -30.55 -14.35 -18.48
C GLU A 565 -29.87 -13.67 -19.67
N THR A 566 -30.47 -12.59 -20.16
CA THR A 566 -29.96 -11.82 -21.30
C THR A 566 -29.09 -10.67 -20.83
N LEU A 567 -27.85 -10.65 -21.32
CA LEU A 567 -26.88 -9.57 -21.15
C LEU A 567 -26.94 -8.64 -22.36
N TRP A 568 -27.25 -7.37 -22.15
CA TRP A 568 -27.30 -6.33 -23.17
C TRP A 568 -25.96 -5.58 -23.27
N LEU A 569 -25.53 -5.30 -24.50
CA LEU A 569 -24.40 -4.40 -24.74
C LEU A 569 -24.91 -2.94 -24.71
N GLN A 570 -24.18 -2.05 -24.04
CA GLN A 570 -24.53 -0.63 -24.00
C GLN A 570 -24.22 0.07 -25.34
N GLU A 571 -24.86 1.21 -25.58
CA GLU A 571 -24.49 2.09 -26.69
C GLU A 571 -23.16 2.80 -26.43
N ASN A 572 -22.51 3.27 -27.50
CA ASN A 572 -21.36 4.17 -27.45
C ASN A 572 -20.13 3.65 -26.66
N ILE A 573 -19.96 2.33 -26.56
CA ILE A 573 -18.76 1.72 -25.97
C ILE A 573 -17.47 2.21 -26.65
N ARG A 574 -16.51 2.68 -25.84
CA ARG A 574 -15.16 3.05 -26.31
C ARG A 574 -14.31 1.80 -26.53
N ASP A 575 -14.19 0.96 -25.51
CA ASP A 575 -13.33 -0.22 -25.53
C ASP A 575 -14.02 -1.40 -26.24
N LYS A 576 -13.53 -1.71 -27.43
CA LYS A 576 -14.02 -2.78 -28.33
C LYS A 576 -13.01 -3.91 -28.53
N LEU A 577 -11.90 -3.92 -27.78
CA LEU A 577 -10.82 -4.91 -27.95
C LEU A 577 -10.76 -5.92 -26.81
N ARG A 578 -10.85 -5.46 -25.56
CA ARG A 578 -10.78 -6.36 -24.40
C ARG A 578 -12.06 -7.22 -24.33
N PRO A 579 -11.98 -8.53 -24.06
CA PRO A 579 -13.17 -9.36 -23.90
C PRO A 579 -14.05 -8.85 -22.76
N ILE A 580 -15.29 -9.31 -22.74
CA ILE A 580 -16.23 -9.11 -21.62
C ILE A 580 -16.16 -10.36 -20.75
N PRO A 581 -15.45 -10.33 -19.61
CA PRO A 581 -15.42 -11.45 -18.68
C PRO A 581 -16.76 -11.56 -17.97
N ILE A 582 -17.32 -12.76 -17.98
CA ILE A 582 -18.56 -13.14 -17.29
C ILE A 582 -18.20 -14.20 -16.26
N THR A 583 -18.53 -13.91 -15.01
CA THR A 583 -18.24 -14.78 -13.86
C THR A 583 -19.53 -15.38 -13.32
N ALA A 584 -19.47 -16.64 -12.88
CA ALA A 584 -20.53 -17.31 -12.15
C ALA A 584 -20.01 -17.75 -10.77
N SER A 585 -20.61 -17.24 -9.70
CA SER A 585 -20.41 -17.71 -8.32
C SER A 585 -21.66 -18.41 -7.80
N VAL A 586 -21.48 -19.15 -6.72
CA VAL A 586 -22.55 -19.84 -6.00
C VAL A 586 -22.34 -19.67 -4.51
N GLU A 587 -23.42 -19.43 -3.79
CA GLU A 587 -23.45 -19.39 -2.33
C GLU A 587 -24.56 -20.35 -1.86
N ILE A 588 -24.33 -21.09 -0.75
CA ILE A 588 -25.35 -21.98 -0.18
C ILE A 588 -26.33 -21.11 0.61
N GLN A 589 -27.64 -21.27 0.37
CA GLN A 589 -28.65 -20.49 1.04
C GLN A 589 -28.93 -21.05 2.44
N GLU A 590 -28.72 -20.24 3.48
CA GLU A 590 -29.09 -20.63 4.84
C GLU A 590 -30.60 -20.49 5.06
N SER A 591 -31.28 -21.60 5.35
CA SER A 591 -32.71 -21.59 5.64
C SER A 591 -32.99 -21.02 7.03
N THR A 592 -33.68 -19.88 7.11
CA THR A 592 -34.12 -19.24 8.37
C THR A 592 -35.26 -20.00 9.09
N SER A 593 -35.69 -21.15 8.57
CA SER A 593 -36.84 -21.92 9.06
C SER A 593 -36.53 -22.68 10.36
N ARG A 594 -36.65 -21.96 11.48
CA ARG A 594 -36.47 -22.48 12.84
C ARG A 594 -37.58 -23.45 13.24
N ARG A 595 -37.45 -24.74 12.92
CA ARG A 595 -38.20 -25.81 13.59
C ARG A 595 -37.53 -26.15 14.92
N ARG A 596 -38.04 -25.59 16.02
CA ARG A 596 -37.72 -26.07 17.38
C ARG A 596 -38.27 -27.47 17.57
N VAL A 597 -37.41 -28.47 17.42
CA VAL A 597 -37.62 -29.85 17.85
C VAL A 597 -36.55 -30.14 18.91
N ASN A 598 -36.79 -31.07 19.83
CA ASN A 598 -35.82 -31.45 20.86
C ASN A 598 -34.60 -32.24 20.31
N SER A 599 -34.50 -32.41 18.99
CA SER A 599 -33.37 -33.02 18.29
C SER A 599 -32.27 -31.99 17.98
N LEU A 600 -31.06 -32.47 17.69
CA LEU A 600 -29.98 -31.61 17.19
C LEU A 600 -30.43 -30.89 15.89
N PRO A 601 -30.04 -29.62 15.69
CA PRO A 601 -30.30 -28.92 14.44
C PRO A 601 -29.52 -29.52 13.28
N GLU A 602 -30.16 -29.53 12.11
CA GLU A 602 -29.63 -30.04 10.85
C GLU A 602 -28.42 -29.21 10.38
N ILE A 603 -27.33 -29.90 10.04
CA ILE A 603 -26.08 -29.25 9.64
C ILE A 603 -26.12 -28.94 8.15
N LEU A 604 -26.13 -27.65 7.81
CA LEU A 604 -26.00 -27.22 6.42
C LEU A 604 -24.61 -27.55 5.84
N PRO A 605 -24.53 -28.09 4.61
CA PRO A 605 -23.25 -28.37 3.96
C PRO A 605 -22.41 -27.11 3.75
N ILE A 606 -21.14 -27.30 3.41
CA ILE A 606 -20.20 -26.23 3.07
C ILE A 606 -19.54 -26.50 1.72
N LEU A 607 -19.23 -25.44 0.98
CA LEU A 607 -18.46 -25.53 -0.25
C LEU A 607 -17.01 -25.91 0.06
N ASN A 608 -16.47 -26.87 -0.69
CA ASN A 608 -15.05 -27.21 -0.63
C ASN A 608 -14.17 -25.99 -0.89
N SER A 609 -13.19 -25.76 -0.02
CA SER A 609 -12.26 -24.62 -0.07
C SER A 609 -11.16 -24.79 -1.12
N ASN A 610 -10.86 -26.03 -1.51
CA ASN A 610 -9.92 -26.38 -2.56
C ASN A 610 -10.50 -26.13 -3.98
N GLU A 611 -11.83 -25.96 -4.10
CA GLU A 611 -12.52 -25.69 -5.37
C GLU A 611 -12.67 -24.18 -5.62
N PRO A 612 -12.53 -23.70 -6.88
CA PRO A 612 -12.69 -22.29 -7.19
C PRO A 612 -14.12 -21.81 -6.94
N LYS A 613 -14.25 -20.77 -6.09
CA LYS A 613 -15.53 -20.11 -5.75
C LYS A 613 -16.26 -19.53 -6.97
N THR A 614 -15.52 -19.14 -8.01
CA THR A 614 -16.03 -18.57 -9.26
C THR A 614 -15.53 -19.36 -10.47
N ALA A 615 -16.44 -19.67 -11.40
CA ALA A 615 -16.07 -19.92 -12.80
C ALA A 615 -16.07 -18.59 -13.57
N HIS A 616 -15.31 -18.50 -14.65
CA HIS A 616 -15.30 -17.35 -15.57
C HIS A 616 -15.28 -17.82 -17.03
N THR A 617 -15.79 -16.98 -17.92
CA THR A 617 -15.73 -17.17 -19.37
C THR A 617 -15.66 -15.80 -20.06
N ASP A 618 -14.90 -15.71 -21.13
CA ASP A 618 -14.62 -14.45 -21.83
C ASP A 618 -15.36 -14.39 -23.16
N VAL A 619 -16.15 -13.33 -23.35
CA VAL A 619 -16.81 -13.05 -24.63
C VAL A 619 -15.99 -12.05 -25.42
N HIS A 620 -15.39 -12.51 -26.52
CA HIS A 620 -14.54 -11.67 -27.36
C HIS A 620 -15.36 -10.86 -28.37
N PHE A 621 -14.96 -9.62 -28.62
CA PHE A 621 -15.40 -8.87 -29.79
C PHE A 621 -14.78 -9.46 -31.06
N LEU A 622 -15.54 -9.40 -32.16
CA LEU A 622 -14.99 -9.59 -33.50
C LEU A 622 -14.08 -8.40 -33.82
N LYS A 623 -12.77 -8.63 -33.87
CA LYS A 623 -11.77 -7.57 -34.06
C LYS A 623 -11.63 -7.22 -35.55
N GLU A 624 -12.37 -6.21 -35.98
CA GLU A 624 -12.31 -5.71 -37.36
C GLU A 624 -11.06 -4.85 -37.56
N GLY A 625 -10.38 -5.02 -38.71
CA GLY A 625 -9.17 -4.25 -39.06
C GLY A 625 -7.84 -4.78 -38.50
N CYS A 626 -7.84 -5.99 -37.90
CA CYS A 626 -6.72 -6.55 -37.12
C CYS A 626 -6.17 -7.89 -37.65
N GLY A 627 -5.96 -7.97 -38.97
CA GLY A 627 -5.42 -9.17 -39.63
C GLY A 627 -6.31 -10.43 -39.54
N ASP A 628 -5.82 -11.53 -40.11
CA ASP A 628 -6.41 -12.88 -39.94
C ASP A 628 -6.03 -13.51 -38.59
N ASP A 629 -4.96 -13.02 -37.94
CA ASP A 629 -4.47 -13.46 -36.63
C ASP A 629 -5.26 -12.87 -35.45
N ASN A 630 -6.15 -11.89 -35.70
CA ASN A 630 -6.93 -11.16 -34.71
C ASN A 630 -6.04 -10.42 -33.68
N VAL A 631 -4.86 -9.94 -34.09
CA VAL A 631 -3.96 -9.12 -33.27
C VAL A 631 -3.81 -7.75 -33.94
N CYS A 632 -4.39 -6.71 -33.33
CA CYS A 632 -4.34 -5.35 -33.88
C CYS A 632 -2.94 -4.76 -33.66
N ASN A 633 -2.04 -4.86 -34.64
CA ASN A 633 -0.68 -4.30 -34.57
C ASN A 633 -0.63 -2.92 -35.24
N SER A 634 -0.80 -1.85 -34.47
CA SER A 634 -0.81 -0.48 -35.01
C SER A 634 0.60 0.07 -35.29
N ASN A 635 0.70 1.11 -36.11
CA ASN A 635 1.96 1.81 -36.37
C ASN A 635 1.76 3.34 -36.37
N LEU A 636 1.30 3.86 -35.24
CA LEU A 636 1.15 5.30 -35.01
C LEU A 636 2.53 6.00 -35.08
N LYS A 637 2.68 6.95 -35.99
CA LYS A 637 3.86 7.82 -36.13
C LYS A 637 3.45 9.29 -36.05
N LEU A 638 4.25 10.10 -35.34
CA LEU A 638 4.02 11.53 -35.14
C LEU A 638 5.15 12.36 -35.77
N GLU A 639 4.77 13.42 -36.49
CA GLU A 639 5.65 14.48 -36.98
C GLU A 639 5.12 15.84 -36.49
N TYR A 640 6.01 16.81 -36.24
CA TYR A 640 5.63 18.15 -35.77
C TYR A 640 6.42 19.27 -36.47
N LYS A 641 5.82 20.48 -36.55
CA LYS A 641 6.50 21.71 -37.00
C LYS A 641 5.99 22.94 -36.25
N PHE A 642 6.89 23.85 -35.89
CA PHE A 642 6.52 25.13 -35.27
C PHE A 642 6.15 26.20 -36.31
N CYS A 643 5.08 26.93 -36.01
CA CYS A 643 4.51 27.99 -36.83
C CYS A 643 4.18 29.23 -35.99
N THR A 644 4.24 30.41 -36.61
CA THR A 644 3.68 31.65 -36.07
C THR A 644 2.32 31.95 -36.69
N ARG A 645 1.41 32.55 -35.91
CA ARG A 645 0.09 32.98 -36.36
C ARG A 645 0.13 34.45 -36.81
N GLU A 646 -0.22 34.73 -38.06
CA GLU A 646 -0.22 36.09 -38.61
C GLU A 646 -1.53 36.85 -38.28
N GLY A 647 -1.59 37.42 -37.08
CA GLY A 647 -2.72 38.24 -36.61
C GLY A 647 -3.97 37.41 -36.30
N ASN A 648 -5.16 38.00 -36.51
CA ASN A 648 -6.45 37.33 -36.25
C ASN A 648 -6.90 36.40 -37.40
N GLN A 649 -6.09 36.20 -38.44
CA GLN A 649 -6.39 35.25 -39.51
C GLN A 649 -5.69 33.92 -39.21
N ASP A 650 -6.33 32.79 -39.50
CA ASP A 650 -5.76 31.44 -39.31
C ASP A 650 -4.76 31.11 -40.44
N LYS A 651 -3.77 31.99 -40.61
CA LYS A 651 -2.65 31.88 -41.55
C LYS A 651 -1.37 31.62 -40.76
N PHE A 652 -0.80 30.45 -40.99
CA PHE A 652 0.37 29.96 -40.28
C PHE A 652 1.63 30.09 -41.16
N SER A 653 2.68 30.70 -40.63
CA SER A 653 4.00 30.80 -41.27
C SER A 653 5.03 30.00 -40.46
N TYR A 654 5.80 29.15 -41.15
CA TYR A 654 6.79 28.27 -40.49
C TYR A 654 7.96 29.07 -39.92
N LEU A 655 8.47 28.66 -38.75
CA LEU A 655 9.66 29.29 -38.15
C LEU A 655 10.92 29.03 -38.99
N PRO A 656 11.83 30.02 -39.10
CA PRO A 656 13.14 29.82 -39.71
C PRO A 656 13.97 28.84 -38.86
N ILE A 657 14.67 27.92 -39.52
CA ILE A 657 15.50 26.91 -38.85
C ILE A 657 16.96 27.35 -38.90
N GLN A 658 17.55 27.63 -37.74
CA GLN A 658 18.98 27.89 -37.60
C GLN A 658 19.66 26.69 -36.92
N LYS A 659 20.74 26.17 -37.54
CA LYS A 659 21.53 25.03 -37.02
C LYS A 659 20.68 23.79 -36.63
N GLY A 660 19.56 23.56 -37.31
CA GLY A 660 18.66 22.42 -37.08
C GLY A 660 17.58 22.63 -36.01
N VAL A 661 17.49 23.80 -35.37
CA VAL A 661 16.44 24.13 -34.39
C VAL A 661 15.62 25.33 -34.90
N PRO A 662 14.28 25.31 -34.80
CA PRO A 662 13.46 26.47 -35.16
C PRO A 662 13.66 27.63 -34.17
N GLU A 663 13.77 28.85 -34.70
CA GLU A 663 14.03 30.07 -33.94
C GLU A 663 12.77 30.97 -33.91
N LEU A 664 12.22 31.19 -32.72
CA LEU A 664 11.05 32.03 -32.46
C LEU A 664 11.50 33.45 -32.09
N VAL A 665 11.35 34.38 -33.03
CA VAL A 665 11.66 35.81 -32.82
C VAL A 665 10.43 36.54 -32.27
N LEU A 666 10.36 36.69 -30.95
CA LEU A 666 9.28 37.39 -30.27
C LEU A 666 9.44 38.91 -30.40
N LYS A 667 8.53 39.52 -31.18
CA LYS A 667 8.33 40.97 -31.27
C LYS A 667 7.10 41.40 -30.46
N ASP A 668 5.91 41.05 -30.96
CA ASP A 668 4.59 41.28 -30.34
C ASP A 668 3.61 40.11 -30.55
N GLN A 669 4.10 38.95 -31.01
CA GLN A 669 3.26 37.77 -31.28
C GLN A 669 2.76 37.15 -29.96
N LYS A 670 1.43 37.07 -29.81
CA LYS A 670 0.76 36.51 -28.62
C LYS A 670 0.50 35.00 -28.70
N ASP A 671 0.39 34.47 -29.91
CA ASP A 671 0.09 33.06 -30.17
C ASP A 671 1.19 32.45 -31.05
N ILE A 672 1.58 31.22 -30.73
CA ILE A 672 2.29 30.31 -31.62
C ILE A 672 1.41 29.10 -31.93
N ALA A 673 1.76 28.35 -32.98
CA ALA A 673 1.08 27.12 -33.34
C ALA A 673 2.07 25.97 -33.57
N LEU A 674 1.70 24.77 -33.17
CA LEU A 674 2.42 23.54 -33.44
C LEU A 674 1.59 22.70 -34.42
N GLU A 675 2.02 22.62 -35.68
CA GLU A 675 1.50 21.66 -36.67
C GLU A 675 1.89 20.26 -36.19
N ILE A 676 0.92 19.36 -36.06
CA ILE A 676 1.12 17.95 -35.70
C ILE A 676 0.44 17.10 -36.77
N THR A 677 1.19 16.13 -37.31
CA THR A 677 0.67 15.10 -38.21
C THR A 677 0.86 13.74 -37.56
N VAL A 678 -0.23 12.96 -37.46
CA VAL A 678 -0.19 11.58 -36.99
C VAL A 678 -0.65 10.65 -38.11
N THR A 679 0.06 9.56 -38.34
CA THR A 679 -0.23 8.55 -39.38
C THR A 679 -0.27 7.14 -38.81
N ASN A 680 -1.10 6.27 -39.38
CA ASN A 680 -1.16 4.84 -39.07
C ASN A 680 -0.96 4.00 -40.34
N SER A 681 0.23 4.06 -40.91
CA SER A 681 0.60 3.35 -42.15
C SER A 681 1.59 2.21 -41.84
N PRO A 682 1.54 1.06 -42.53
CA PRO A 682 2.48 -0.04 -42.32
C PRO A 682 3.95 0.41 -42.41
N SER A 683 4.82 -0.16 -41.57
CA SER A 683 6.24 0.22 -41.49
C SER A 683 7.00 -0.11 -42.77
N ASN A 684 6.61 -1.18 -43.46
CA ASN A 684 7.18 -1.60 -44.73
C ASN A 684 6.07 -1.79 -45.78
N PRO A 685 6.00 -0.95 -46.83
CA PRO A 685 5.04 -1.11 -47.92
C PRO A 685 5.09 -2.45 -48.66
N ARG A 686 6.22 -3.19 -48.56
CA ARG A 686 6.38 -4.54 -49.14
C ARG A 686 5.86 -5.67 -48.23
N SER A 687 5.53 -5.38 -46.98
CA SER A 687 5.00 -6.34 -46.01
C SER A 687 3.88 -5.67 -45.19
N PRO A 688 2.78 -5.25 -45.86
CA PRO A 688 1.75 -4.42 -45.24
C PRO A 688 0.95 -5.13 -44.15
N THR A 689 1.00 -6.46 -44.06
CA THR A 689 0.28 -7.28 -43.07
C THR A 689 1.02 -7.46 -41.74
N LYS A 690 2.23 -6.93 -41.58
CA LYS A 690 3.01 -7.06 -40.34
C LYS A 690 2.56 -6.08 -39.25
N ASP A 691 2.15 -4.88 -39.65
CA ASP A 691 1.72 -3.78 -38.78
C ASP A 691 0.87 -2.76 -39.58
N GLY A 692 0.44 -1.69 -38.91
CA GLY A 692 -0.44 -0.68 -39.48
C GLY A 692 -1.91 -1.09 -39.50
N ASP A 693 -2.32 -2.02 -38.63
CA ASP A 693 -3.72 -2.33 -38.34
C ASP A 693 -4.44 -1.17 -37.64
N ASP A 694 -5.76 -1.28 -37.54
CA ASP A 694 -6.60 -0.28 -36.87
C ASP A 694 -6.16 -0.03 -35.40
N ALA A 695 -5.92 1.25 -35.08
CA ALA A 695 -5.46 1.67 -33.76
C ALA A 695 -6.67 2.08 -32.89
N HIS A 696 -6.98 1.28 -31.85
CA HIS A 696 -8.16 1.51 -31.01
C HIS A 696 -7.86 2.46 -29.84
N GLU A 697 -8.82 3.32 -29.50
CA GLU A 697 -8.63 4.41 -28.52
C GLU A 697 -7.34 5.21 -28.74
N ALA A 698 -7.01 5.52 -30.00
CA ALA A 698 -5.81 6.27 -30.36
C ALA A 698 -5.96 7.74 -29.94
N LYS A 699 -5.03 8.22 -29.11
CA LYS A 699 -4.98 9.61 -28.63
C LYS A 699 -3.55 10.15 -28.59
N LEU A 700 -3.43 11.47 -28.64
CA LEU A 700 -2.22 12.22 -28.39
C LEU A 700 -2.37 12.99 -27.07
N ILE A 701 -1.40 12.87 -26.18
CA ILE A 701 -1.22 13.71 -25.00
C ILE A 701 -0.13 14.72 -25.30
N ALA A 702 -0.44 16.01 -25.22
CA ALA A 702 0.51 17.10 -25.34
C ALA A 702 0.65 17.81 -23.98
N THR A 703 1.87 17.88 -23.45
CA THR A 703 2.20 18.56 -22.19
C THR A 703 3.08 19.76 -22.47
N PHE A 704 2.66 20.92 -21.96
CA PHE A 704 3.28 22.22 -22.20
C PHE A 704 4.08 22.67 -20.96
N PRO A 705 5.18 23.42 -21.14
CA PRO A 705 5.91 24.05 -20.03
C PRO A 705 5.10 25.23 -19.49
N ASP A 706 5.33 25.63 -18.23
CA ASP A 706 4.58 26.72 -17.56
C ASP A 706 4.60 28.06 -18.33
N THR A 707 5.59 28.28 -19.22
CA THR A 707 5.67 29.46 -20.09
C THR A 707 4.69 29.48 -21.27
N LEU A 708 3.96 28.38 -21.51
CA LEU A 708 3.02 28.21 -22.63
C LEU A 708 1.67 27.64 -22.14
N THR A 709 0.58 28.31 -22.48
CA THR A 709 -0.78 27.86 -22.13
C THR A 709 -1.59 27.50 -23.38
N TYR A 710 -2.33 26.39 -23.32
CA TYR A 710 -3.21 25.95 -24.40
C TYR A 710 -4.33 26.96 -24.68
N SER A 711 -4.49 27.33 -25.96
CA SER A 711 -5.54 28.25 -26.42
C SER A 711 -6.65 27.53 -27.18
N ALA A 712 -6.31 26.80 -28.25
CA ALA A 712 -7.28 26.11 -29.11
C ALA A 712 -6.59 25.07 -30.02
N TYR A 713 -7.39 24.29 -30.75
CA TYR A 713 -6.91 23.49 -31.89
C TYR A 713 -7.57 23.93 -33.22
N ARG A 714 -6.93 23.60 -34.35
CA ARG A 714 -7.44 23.81 -35.72
C ARG A 714 -7.10 22.63 -36.62
N GLU A 715 -8.09 22.05 -37.29
CA GLU A 715 -7.89 20.94 -38.22
C GLU A 715 -7.58 21.44 -39.64
N LEU A 716 -6.59 20.83 -40.32
CA LEU A 716 -6.10 21.27 -41.63
C LEU A 716 -6.79 20.51 -42.80
N ARG A 717 -7.10 19.23 -42.59
CA ARG A 717 -7.84 18.39 -43.55
C ARG A 717 -8.77 17.42 -42.81
N ALA A 718 -10.07 17.67 -42.90
CA ALA A 718 -11.07 16.76 -42.36
C ALA A 718 -11.10 15.44 -43.16
N PHE A 719 -10.85 14.31 -42.49
CA PHE A 719 -11.22 12.99 -43.02
C PHE A 719 -12.72 12.74 -42.73
N PRO A 720 -13.51 12.12 -43.63
CA PRO A 720 -14.96 12.33 -43.63
C PRO A 720 -15.80 11.68 -42.52
N GLU A 721 -15.21 10.97 -41.55
CA GLU A 721 -15.97 10.07 -40.65
C GLU A 721 -15.88 10.33 -39.14
N LYS A 722 -15.03 11.26 -38.67
CA LYS A 722 -15.14 11.82 -37.30
C LYS A 722 -14.27 13.06 -37.10
N GLN A 723 -14.78 14.05 -36.38
CA GLN A 723 -14.03 15.23 -35.96
C GLN A 723 -12.97 14.85 -34.91
N LEU A 724 -11.74 15.31 -35.14
CA LEU A 724 -10.70 15.39 -34.10
C LEU A 724 -11.23 16.21 -32.91
N SER A 725 -10.97 15.78 -31.68
CA SER A 725 -11.37 16.53 -30.48
C SER A 725 -10.20 16.63 -29.49
N CYS A 726 -9.79 17.85 -29.17
CA CYS A 726 -8.78 18.14 -28.15
C CYS A 726 -9.40 18.83 -26.93
N VAL A 727 -9.20 18.25 -25.75
CA VAL A 727 -9.65 18.79 -24.47
C VAL A 727 -8.44 19.08 -23.59
N ALA A 728 -8.35 20.31 -23.06
CA ALA A 728 -7.29 20.69 -22.15
C ALA A 728 -7.69 20.59 -20.68
N ASN A 729 -6.70 20.43 -19.80
CA ASN A 729 -6.89 20.50 -18.35
C ASN A 729 -7.22 21.95 -17.90
N GLN A 730 -7.68 22.12 -16.66
CA GLN A 730 -8.14 23.42 -16.14
C GLN A 730 -7.08 24.53 -16.20
N ASN A 731 -5.79 24.17 -16.14
CA ASN A 731 -4.68 25.11 -16.15
C ASN A 731 -4.06 25.30 -17.55
N GLY A 732 -4.56 24.63 -18.59
CA GLY A 732 -4.03 24.70 -19.95
C GLY A 732 -2.63 24.11 -20.15
N SER A 733 -2.07 23.38 -19.19
CA SER A 733 -0.72 22.78 -19.23
C SER A 733 -0.66 21.39 -19.87
N GLN A 734 -1.82 20.75 -20.10
CA GLN A 734 -1.93 19.50 -20.86
C GLN A 734 -3.18 19.53 -21.73
N ALA A 735 -3.06 19.02 -22.96
CA ALA A 735 -4.17 18.77 -23.88
C ALA A 735 -4.18 17.31 -24.37
N ASP A 736 -5.33 16.66 -24.23
CA ASP A 736 -5.60 15.30 -24.70
C ASP A 736 -6.44 15.37 -25.98
N CYS A 737 -5.89 14.90 -27.09
CA CYS A 737 -6.53 14.88 -28.41
C CYS A 737 -6.93 13.44 -28.81
N GLU A 738 -8.23 13.17 -28.94
CA GLU A 738 -8.76 11.91 -29.47
C GLU A 738 -8.59 11.86 -31.00
N LEU A 739 -7.74 10.95 -31.51
CA LEU A 739 -7.41 10.83 -32.93
C LEU A 739 -8.38 9.93 -33.70
N GLY A 740 -8.93 8.91 -33.03
CA GLY A 740 -9.90 7.99 -33.61
C GLY A 740 -10.12 6.73 -32.77
N ASN A 741 -11.28 6.08 -32.95
CA ASN A 741 -11.57 4.81 -32.29
C ASN A 741 -12.50 3.91 -33.16
N PRO A 742 -11.92 3.13 -34.09
CA PRO A 742 -10.50 3.05 -34.42
C PRO A 742 -9.98 4.25 -35.24
N PHE A 743 -8.67 4.50 -35.16
CA PHE A 743 -7.92 5.29 -36.13
C PHE A 743 -7.38 4.32 -37.20
N LYS A 744 -8.04 4.33 -38.36
CA LYS A 744 -7.98 3.26 -39.37
C LYS A 744 -6.58 3.06 -39.97
N ARG A 745 -6.32 1.85 -40.48
CA ARG A 745 -5.18 1.52 -41.36
C ARG A 745 -5.06 2.52 -42.52
N ASN A 746 -3.83 2.99 -42.77
CA ASN A 746 -3.46 4.04 -43.74
C ASN A 746 -4.12 5.42 -43.54
N SER A 747 -4.68 5.72 -42.37
CA SER A 747 -5.19 7.06 -42.07
C SER A 747 -4.10 8.04 -41.64
N SER A 748 -4.31 9.32 -41.93
CA SER A 748 -3.45 10.44 -41.54
C SER A 748 -4.29 11.63 -41.10
N VAL A 749 -3.98 12.24 -39.96
CA VAL A 749 -4.63 13.46 -39.47
C VAL A 749 -3.59 14.55 -39.24
N THR A 750 -3.87 15.78 -39.68
CA THR A 750 -3.00 16.95 -39.50
C THR A 750 -3.80 18.10 -38.90
N PHE A 751 -3.30 18.63 -37.79
CA PHE A 751 -3.93 19.71 -37.04
C PHE A 751 -2.89 20.60 -36.36
N TYR A 752 -3.32 21.77 -35.91
CA TYR A 752 -2.53 22.72 -35.14
C TYR A 752 -2.99 22.76 -33.70
N LEU A 753 -2.05 22.75 -32.75
CA LEU A 753 -2.26 23.21 -31.38
C LEU A 753 -1.82 24.68 -31.29
N VAL A 754 -2.73 25.58 -30.93
CA VAL A 754 -2.47 27.02 -30.74
C VAL A 754 -2.19 27.26 -29.25
N LEU A 755 -1.05 27.90 -28.97
CA LEU A 755 -0.51 28.11 -27.62
C LEU A 755 -0.20 29.60 -27.42
N SER A 756 -0.54 30.12 -26.23
CA SER A 756 -0.25 31.51 -25.85
C SER A 756 1.20 31.64 -25.37
N THR A 757 1.89 32.71 -25.80
CA THR A 757 3.25 33.10 -25.38
C THR A 757 3.27 34.20 -24.31
N THR A 758 2.12 34.49 -23.69
CA THR A 758 1.98 35.57 -22.70
C THR A 758 2.94 35.46 -21.51
N GLU A 759 3.28 34.22 -21.12
CA GLU A 759 4.09 33.92 -19.93
C GLU A 759 5.59 33.72 -20.26
N VAL A 760 5.99 33.88 -21.53
CA VAL A 760 7.41 33.85 -21.93
C VAL A 760 8.12 35.12 -21.47
N THR A 761 9.15 34.94 -20.64
CA THR A 761 9.99 36.00 -20.04
C THR A 761 11.33 36.15 -20.78
N PHE A 762 12.15 37.11 -20.36
CA PHE A 762 13.50 37.29 -20.91
C PHE A 762 14.46 36.15 -20.54
N ASP A 763 14.18 35.43 -19.45
CA ASP A 763 15.00 34.34 -18.92
C ASP A 763 14.68 32.97 -19.55
N THR A 764 13.80 32.92 -20.55
CA THR A 764 13.43 31.69 -21.29
C THR A 764 14.30 31.56 -22.56
N PRO A 765 15.32 30.68 -22.62
CA PRO A 765 16.13 30.48 -23.82
C PRO A 765 15.50 29.51 -24.84
N ASP A 766 14.80 28.49 -24.35
CA ASP A 766 14.27 27.36 -25.13
C ASP A 766 12.83 27.04 -24.69
N LEU A 767 12.03 26.48 -25.60
CA LEU A 767 10.68 25.96 -25.36
C LEU A 767 10.64 24.47 -25.71
N ASP A 768 10.32 23.63 -24.72
CA ASP A 768 10.22 22.18 -24.82
C ASP A 768 8.75 21.73 -24.62
N ILE A 769 8.11 21.21 -25.66
CA ILE A 769 6.74 20.64 -25.59
C ILE A 769 6.83 19.12 -25.69
N ASN A 770 6.25 18.38 -24.75
CA ASN A 770 6.27 16.91 -24.76
C ASN A 770 5.01 16.34 -25.41
N LEU A 771 5.19 15.45 -26.40
CA LEU A 771 4.13 14.81 -27.17
C LEU A 771 4.20 13.28 -26.98
N LYS A 772 3.12 12.65 -26.51
CA LYS A 772 3.04 11.21 -26.28
C LYS A 772 1.80 10.60 -26.93
N LEU A 773 1.98 9.62 -27.80
CA LEU A 773 0.90 8.84 -28.37
C LEU A 773 0.52 7.66 -27.45
N GLU A 774 -0.78 7.36 -27.34
CA GLU A 774 -1.30 6.18 -26.63
C GLU A 774 -2.40 5.50 -27.46
N THR A 775 -2.48 4.17 -27.37
CA THR A 775 -3.52 3.33 -27.99
C THR A 775 -3.70 2.04 -27.19
N THR A 776 -4.81 1.34 -27.39
CA THR A 776 -5.09 0.00 -26.85
C THR A 776 -4.73 -1.13 -27.81
N SER A 777 -4.35 -0.81 -29.06
CA SER A 777 -3.74 -1.74 -30.01
C SER A 777 -2.28 -2.05 -29.62
N ASN A 778 -1.73 -3.14 -30.13
CA ASN A 778 -0.37 -3.59 -29.82
C ASN A 778 0.67 -2.73 -30.57
N GLN A 779 1.54 -2.02 -29.84
CA GLN A 779 2.61 -1.20 -30.42
C GLN A 779 3.67 -0.81 -29.36
N ASP A 780 4.85 -1.42 -29.42
CA ASP A 780 5.92 -1.21 -28.41
C ASP A 780 6.72 0.10 -28.57
N ASN A 781 6.65 0.77 -29.72
CA ASN A 781 7.55 1.88 -30.09
C ASN A 781 6.99 3.30 -29.81
N LEU A 782 6.11 3.44 -28.81
CA LEU A 782 5.45 4.71 -28.44
C LEU A 782 6.26 5.57 -27.45
N ALA A 783 7.51 5.88 -27.79
CA ALA A 783 8.33 6.81 -27.00
C ALA A 783 7.82 8.26 -27.09
N PRO A 784 7.87 9.05 -26.01
CA PRO A 784 7.50 10.46 -26.05
C PRO A 784 8.52 11.28 -26.87
N ILE A 785 8.02 12.27 -27.60
CA ILE A 785 8.78 13.16 -28.48
C ILE A 785 8.76 14.57 -27.90
N THR A 786 9.91 15.19 -27.67
CA THR A 786 10.02 16.58 -27.21
C THR A 786 10.25 17.52 -28.39
N ALA A 787 9.26 18.35 -28.70
CA ALA A 787 9.35 19.41 -29.69
C ALA A 787 10.07 20.64 -29.10
N LYS A 788 11.25 20.95 -29.62
CA LYS A 788 12.13 22.03 -29.14
C LYS A 788 12.16 23.24 -30.08
N ALA A 789 12.13 24.46 -29.53
CA ALA A 789 12.35 25.71 -30.25
C ALA A 789 13.17 26.72 -29.41
N LYS A 790 14.00 27.54 -30.06
CA LYS A 790 14.78 28.61 -29.42
C LYS A 790 14.01 29.92 -29.40
N VAL A 791 14.14 30.69 -28.32
CA VAL A 791 13.47 32.00 -28.15
C VAL A 791 14.48 33.13 -28.30
N VAL A 792 14.14 34.14 -29.10
CA VAL A 792 14.93 35.38 -29.27
C VAL A 792 13.98 36.59 -29.17
N ILE A 793 14.38 37.61 -28.40
CA ILE A 793 13.55 38.77 -28.07
C ILE A 793 14.22 40.06 -28.58
N GLU A 794 13.47 40.88 -29.33
CA GLU A 794 13.96 42.12 -29.95
C GLU A 794 13.47 43.36 -29.18
N LEU A 795 14.38 44.19 -28.66
CA LEU A 795 14.06 45.35 -27.83
C LEU A 795 13.94 46.65 -28.65
N LEU A 796 12.78 47.31 -28.56
CA LEU A 796 12.44 48.52 -29.34
C LEU A 796 12.71 49.83 -28.56
N LEU A 797 13.99 50.14 -28.33
CA LEU A 797 14.46 51.37 -27.66
C LEU A 797 14.92 52.45 -28.65
N SER A 798 14.83 53.74 -28.26
CA SER A 798 15.26 54.90 -29.05
C SER A 798 15.66 56.11 -28.19
N VAL A 799 16.62 56.93 -28.66
CA VAL A 799 17.11 58.16 -27.99
C VAL A 799 17.16 59.36 -28.94
N SER A 800 16.80 60.54 -28.41
CA SER A 800 16.95 61.85 -29.07
C SER A 800 17.44 62.92 -28.06
N GLY A 801 17.97 64.06 -28.50
CA GLY A 801 18.37 65.14 -27.58
C GLY A 801 18.43 66.54 -28.21
N VAL A 802 18.30 67.58 -27.38
CA VAL A 802 18.17 69.00 -27.79
C VAL A 802 18.84 69.93 -26.76
N ALA A 803 19.49 71.02 -27.22
CA ALA A 803 20.06 72.08 -26.37
C ALA A 803 19.14 73.32 -26.28
N LYS A 804 19.08 73.97 -25.11
CA LYS A 804 18.19 75.11 -24.81
C LYS A 804 18.91 76.21 -23.99
N PRO A 805 18.94 77.47 -24.47
CA PRO A 805 18.69 77.86 -25.86
C PRO A 805 19.75 77.22 -26.78
N SER A 806 19.43 77.08 -28.06
CA SER A 806 20.37 76.54 -29.07
C SER A 806 21.55 77.48 -29.36
N GLN A 807 21.41 78.76 -28.99
CA GLN A 807 22.45 79.78 -29.09
C GLN A 807 22.62 80.51 -27.76
N VAL A 808 23.86 80.62 -27.28
CA VAL A 808 24.23 81.42 -26.09
C VAL A 808 25.31 82.44 -26.41
N TYR A 809 25.31 83.55 -25.67
CA TYR A 809 26.28 84.62 -25.84
C TYR A 809 27.27 84.65 -24.66
N PHE A 810 28.55 84.88 -24.94
CA PHE A 810 29.57 85.11 -23.91
C PHE A 810 30.06 86.57 -23.92
N GLY A 811 30.43 87.05 -22.74
CA GLY A 811 30.82 88.44 -22.49
C GLY A 811 30.94 88.72 -20.98
N GLY A 812 31.61 89.81 -20.62
CA GLY A 812 31.90 90.19 -19.23
C GLY A 812 33.37 90.49 -18.99
N THR A 813 33.77 90.50 -17.73
CA THR A 813 35.18 90.57 -17.29
C THR A 813 35.71 89.16 -17.03
N VAL A 814 36.99 88.92 -17.30
CA VAL A 814 37.66 87.66 -16.91
C VAL A 814 37.71 87.56 -15.38
N VAL A 815 37.13 86.48 -14.85
CA VAL A 815 37.15 86.13 -13.42
C VAL A 815 37.76 84.73 -13.27
N GLY A 816 38.70 84.58 -12.33
CA GLY A 816 39.36 83.30 -12.04
C GLY A 816 38.53 82.37 -11.18
N GLU A 817 38.81 81.06 -11.26
CA GLU A 817 38.03 79.98 -10.62
C GLU A 817 37.76 80.22 -9.12
N GLN A 818 38.79 80.53 -8.34
CA GLN A 818 38.68 80.76 -6.89
C GLN A 818 37.87 82.01 -6.50
N ALA A 819 37.59 82.92 -7.44
CA ALA A 819 36.81 84.13 -7.19
C ALA A 819 35.30 83.93 -7.46
N MET A 820 34.89 82.85 -8.14
CA MET A 820 33.51 82.53 -8.43
C MET A 820 32.76 82.09 -7.16
N LYS A 821 31.59 82.69 -6.88
CA LYS A 821 30.76 82.39 -5.70
C LYS A 821 29.33 81.96 -6.06
N SER A 822 28.88 82.24 -7.29
CA SER A 822 27.55 81.89 -7.79
C SER A 822 27.57 81.42 -9.24
N GLU A 823 26.56 80.62 -9.64
CA GLU A 823 26.47 80.09 -11.02
C GLU A 823 26.29 81.18 -12.11
N ASP A 824 25.83 82.38 -11.73
CA ASP A 824 25.65 83.51 -12.66
C ASP A 824 26.97 84.23 -13.01
N GLU A 825 28.01 84.11 -12.17
CA GLU A 825 29.33 84.68 -12.41
C GLU A 825 30.14 83.84 -13.43
N VAL A 826 29.86 82.54 -13.53
CA VAL A 826 30.46 81.63 -14.51
C VAL A 826 30.12 82.03 -15.94
N GLY A 827 28.83 82.29 -16.21
CA GLY A 827 28.35 82.77 -17.50
C GLY A 827 26.94 82.31 -17.88
N SER A 828 26.73 82.16 -19.19
CA SER A 828 25.40 81.93 -19.76
C SER A 828 24.87 80.52 -19.52
N LEU A 829 23.58 80.42 -19.17
CA LEU A 829 22.88 79.17 -18.93
C LEU A 829 22.59 78.42 -20.24
N ILE A 830 22.89 77.12 -20.28
CA ILE A 830 22.51 76.19 -21.35
C ILE A 830 22.10 74.82 -20.77
N GLU A 831 20.96 74.31 -21.22
CA GLU A 831 20.37 73.05 -20.78
C GLU A 831 20.34 72.03 -21.92
N TYR A 832 20.79 70.80 -21.68
CA TYR A 832 20.73 69.70 -22.64
C TYR A 832 19.68 68.67 -22.20
N GLU A 833 18.59 68.53 -22.96
CA GLU A 833 17.50 67.58 -22.71
C GLU A 833 17.63 66.37 -23.62
N PHE A 834 17.83 65.18 -23.04
CA PHE A 834 17.80 63.88 -23.73
C PHE A 834 16.48 63.16 -23.46
N ARG A 835 15.89 62.53 -24.47
CA ARG A 835 14.62 61.80 -24.39
C ARG A 835 14.82 60.36 -24.84
N VAL A 836 14.40 59.42 -23.99
CA VAL A 836 14.43 57.97 -24.26
C VAL A 836 12.99 57.47 -24.40
N ILE A 837 12.73 56.62 -25.39
CA ILE A 837 11.42 56.02 -25.66
C ILE A 837 11.58 54.50 -25.75
N ASN A 838 10.69 53.77 -25.08
CA ASN A 838 10.49 52.32 -25.20
C ASN A 838 9.15 52.06 -25.90
N LEU A 839 9.18 51.25 -26.97
CA LEU A 839 7.99 50.82 -27.72
C LEU A 839 7.65 49.34 -27.50
N GLY A 840 8.47 48.58 -26.76
CA GLY A 840 8.25 47.16 -26.47
C GLY A 840 7.75 46.90 -25.05
N LYS A 841 7.90 45.65 -24.57
CA LYS A 841 7.56 45.26 -23.18
C LYS A 841 8.27 46.18 -22.15
N PRO A 842 7.64 46.51 -21.00
CA PRO A 842 8.26 47.34 -19.96
C PRO A 842 9.54 46.75 -19.39
N LEU A 843 10.58 47.58 -19.19
CA LEU A 843 11.88 47.14 -18.66
C LEU A 843 11.93 47.02 -17.13
N LYS A 844 10.78 46.99 -16.44
CA LYS A 844 10.69 47.09 -14.96
C LYS A 844 11.50 46.04 -14.19
N ASN A 845 11.73 44.87 -14.78
CA ASN A 845 12.47 43.77 -14.17
C ASN A 845 13.89 43.58 -14.75
N LEU A 846 14.34 44.42 -15.70
CA LEU A 846 15.62 44.25 -16.39
C LEU A 846 16.75 45.09 -15.77
N GLY A 847 17.93 44.46 -15.65
CA GLY A 847 19.13 45.08 -15.10
C GLY A 847 19.67 46.21 -15.96
N THR A 848 19.76 47.41 -15.36
CA THR A 848 20.63 48.53 -15.76
C THR A 848 20.83 48.75 -17.26
N ALA A 849 19.75 49.02 -18.00
CA ALA A 849 19.86 49.88 -19.17
C ALA A 849 20.43 51.24 -18.72
N THR A 850 21.51 51.71 -19.35
CA THR A 850 22.22 52.95 -18.98
C THR A 850 22.27 53.90 -20.16
N LEU A 851 21.99 55.18 -19.90
CA LEU A 851 22.24 56.27 -20.84
C LEU A 851 23.63 56.85 -20.54
N ASN A 852 24.55 56.68 -21.47
CA ASN A 852 25.92 57.17 -21.40
C ASN A 852 26.05 58.48 -22.17
N ILE A 853 26.47 59.56 -21.53
CA ILE A 853 26.58 60.91 -22.10
C ILE A 853 28.03 61.39 -22.04
N GLN A 854 28.60 61.80 -23.17
CA GLN A 854 29.95 62.33 -23.24
C GLN A 854 29.92 63.85 -23.03
N TRP A 855 30.34 64.32 -21.85
CA TRP A 855 30.20 65.71 -21.41
C TRP A 855 31.47 66.56 -21.65
N PRO A 856 31.42 67.64 -22.45
CA PRO A 856 32.59 68.48 -22.74
C PRO A 856 32.97 69.42 -21.58
N LYS A 857 33.94 69.00 -20.76
CA LYS A 857 34.33 69.69 -19.53
C LYS A 857 35.36 70.79 -19.75
N GLU A 858 36.49 70.46 -20.37
CA GLU A 858 37.68 71.33 -20.45
C GLU A 858 38.30 71.25 -21.85
N ILE A 859 38.90 72.34 -22.33
CA ILE A 859 39.76 72.31 -23.53
C ILE A 859 41.16 71.79 -23.18
N SER A 860 41.94 71.38 -24.18
CA SER A 860 43.22 70.67 -24.00
C SER A 860 44.30 71.42 -23.19
N ASN A 861 44.13 72.71 -22.90
CA ASN A 861 45.02 73.50 -22.04
C ASN A 861 44.57 73.56 -20.55
N GLY A 862 43.54 72.80 -20.16
CA GLY A 862 43.04 72.72 -18.78
C GLY A 862 42.04 73.83 -18.40
N LYS A 863 41.57 74.65 -19.34
CA LYS A 863 40.53 75.66 -19.07
C LYS A 863 39.12 75.09 -19.26
N TRP A 864 38.23 75.43 -18.33
CA TRP A 864 36.83 75.01 -18.32
C TRP A 864 36.03 75.46 -19.56
N LEU A 865 35.09 74.63 -20.01
CA LEU A 865 34.22 74.84 -21.15
C LEU A 865 32.74 74.93 -20.72
N LEU A 866 32.15 73.79 -20.31
CA LEU A 866 30.77 73.70 -19.80
C LEU A 866 30.77 73.18 -18.36
N TYR A 867 30.46 74.08 -17.43
CA TYR A 867 30.31 73.76 -16.02
C TYR A 867 28.93 73.14 -15.75
N LEU A 868 28.90 71.88 -15.33
CA LEU A 868 27.65 71.19 -15.01
C LEU A 868 27.14 71.62 -13.63
N VAL A 869 25.95 72.23 -13.57
CA VAL A 869 25.34 72.69 -12.31
C VAL A 869 24.49 71.60 -11.68
N LYS A 870 23.58 70.98 -12.45
CA LYS A 870 22.73 69.89 -11.95
C LYS A 870 22.20 69.00 -13.07
N VAL A 871 21.74 67.81 -12.69
CA VAL A 871 21.06 66.86 -13.57
C VAL A 871 19.67 66.58 -13.00
N GLU A 872 18.63 66.70 -13.83
CA GLU A 872 17.24 66.44 -13.47
C GLU A 872 16.65 65.33 -14.36
N SER A 873 15.79 64.48 -13.79
CA SER A 873 15.10 63.40 -14.52
C SER A 873 13.57 63.53 -14.40
N LYS A 874 12.87 63.10 -15.45
CA LYS A 874 11.41 62.93 -15.47
C LYS A 874 11.05 61.61 -16.16
N GLY A 875 10.08 60.87 -15.63
CA GLY A 875 9.70 59.55 -16.14
C GLY A 875 10.67 58.42 -15.79
N LEU A 876 11.56 58.66 -14.82
CA LEU A 876 12.43 57.66 -14.18
C LEU A 876 12.24 57.80 -12.66
N GLU A 877 12.68 56.79 -11.91
CA GLU A 877 12.82 56.89 -10.45
C GLU A 877 13.89 57.93 -10.07
N LYS A 878 14.13 58.15 -8.76
CA LYS A 878 15.22 59.02 -8.29
C LYS A 878 16.58 58.43 -8.69
N ILE A 879 17.07 58.84 -9.85
CA ILE A 879 18.36 58.42 -10.39
C ILE A 879 19.47 59.38 -9.99
N THR A 880 20.63 58.81 -9.67
CA THR A 880 21.87 59.56 -9.44
C THR A 880 22.84 59.16 -10.54
N CYS A 881 23.28 60.12 -11.34
CA CYS A 881 24.26 59.86 -12.39
C CYS A 881 25.68 59.85 -11.83
N GLU A 882 26.55 59.05 -12.43
CA GLU A 882 27.96 58.92 -12.06
C GLU A 882 28.87 59.54 -13.13
N PRO A 883 29.99 60.19 -12.77
CA PRO A 883 30.43 60.49 -11.40
C PRO A 883 29.67 61.67 -10.77
N GLN A 884 29.21 61.50 -9.53
CA GLN A 884 28.47 62.56 -8.81
C GLN A 884 29.33 63.80 -8.53
N TRP A 885 30.64 63.63 -8.31
CA TRP A 885 31.57 64.72 -7.99
C TRP A 885 31.76 65.72 -9.14
N GLU A 886 31.40 65.38 -10.38
CA GLU A 886 31.46 66.29 -11.52
C GLU A 886 30.26 67.27 -11.54
N ILE A 887 29.19 66.98 -10.80
CA ILE A 887 27.99 67.82 -10.71
C ILE A 887 28.21 68.91 -9.66
N ASN A 888 28.24 70.18 -10.09
CA ASN A 888 28.56 71.34 -9.27
C ASN A 888 29.91 71.23 -8.52
N PHE A 889 30.97 70.79 -9.21
CA PHE A 889 32.31 70.54 -8.65
C PHE A 889 32.85 71.66 -7.72
N LEU A 890 32.57 72.93 -8.01
CA LEU A 890 33.03 74.10 -7.24
C LEU A 890 32.05 74.51 -6.11
N ASN A 891 30.97 73.76 -5.87
CA ASN A 891 29.92 74.05 -4.89
C ASN A 891 29.35 75.48 -4.99
N LEU A 892 29.19 75.98 -6.22
CA LEU A 892 28.66 77.32 -6.46
C LEU A 892 27.19 77.40 -6.04
N LYS A 893 26.80 78.55 -5.48
CA LYS A 893 25.41 78.80 -5.08
C LYS A 893 24.51 78.91 -6.30
N GLU A 894 23.43 78.13 -6.34
CA GLU A 894 22.39 78.23 -7.37
C GLU A 894 21.69 79.60 -7.34
N SER A 895 21.38 80.14 -8.51
CA SER A 895 20.72 81.45 -8.65
C SER A 895 19.21 81.30 -8.39
N HIS A 896 18.79 81.46 -7.14
CA HIS A 896 17.37 81.48 -6.78
C HIS A 896 16.74 82.86 -7.04
N ASN A 897 16.21 83.05 -8.26
CA ASN A 897 15.27 84.11 -8.65
C ASN A 897 15.71 85.59 -8.43
N SER A 898 16.44 86.19 -9.39
CA SER A 898 16.50 87.66 -9.50
C SER A 898 16.55 88.24 -10.93
N ARG A 899 15.36 88.41 -11.52
CA ARG A 899 14.98 89.62 -12.29
C ARG A 899 15.78 90.02 -13.56
N LYS A 900 16.01 89.15 -14.57
CA LYS A 900 16.28 89.64 -15.96
C LYS A 900 15.03 90.17 -16.69
N LYS A 901 15.24 91.04 -17.68
CA LYS A 901 14.53 92.32 -17.91
C LYS A 901 13.83 92.33 -19.31
N ARG A 902 12.61 92.87 -19.44
CA ARG A 902 12.05 93.30 -20.75
C ARG A 902 13.02 94.33 -21.35
N GLU A 903 13.27 94.42 -22.65
CA GLU A 903 12.89 93.66 -23.84
C GLU A 903 13.93 94.07 -24.89
N ILE A 904 14.31 93.19 -25.83
CA ILE A 904 14.30 93.60 -27.25
C ILE A 904 13.64 92.45 -27.99
N THR A 905 12.38 92.67 -28.32
CA THR A 905 11.64 91.86 -29.28
C THR A 905 12.11 92.29 -30.68
N GLU A 906 12.93 91.48 -31.35
CA GLU A 906 13.19 91.70 -32.77
C GLU A 906 11.93 91.38 -33.56
N LYS A 907 11.24 92.46 -33.95
CA LYS A 907 10.16 92.42 -34.93
C LYS A 907 10.73 92.01 -36.29
N GLN A 908 10.06 91.09 -36.97
CA GLN A 908 10.10 91.08 -38.44
C GLN A 908 9.49 92.39 -38.95
N ILE A 909 10.24 93.16 -39.74
CA ILE A 909 9.73 93.88 -40.92
C ILE A 909 10.85 93.84 -41.99
N ASP A 910 10.46 93.66 -43.25
CA ASP A 910 11.24 93.92 -44.47
C ASP A 910 11.98 95.29 -44.40
N ASP A 911 13.08 95.54 -45.10
CA ASP A 911 13.16 95.46 -46.56
C ASP A 911 14.61 95.38 -47.06
N SER A 912 14.72 94.98 -48.31
CA SER A 912 15.90 94.98 -49.16
C SER A 912 16.71 96.29 -49.15
N ARG A 913 18.00 96.19 -48.82
CA ARG A 913 19.11 96.60 -49.70
C ARG A 913 20.48 96.17 -49.18
N LYS A 914 21.37 95.87 -50.13
CA LYS A 914 22.71 95.33 -49.91
C LYS A 914 23.61 96.34 -49.18
N PHE A 915 24.32 95.88 -48.15
CA PHE A 915 25.72 96.26 -47.94
C PHE A 915 26.56 95.02 -47.64
N SER A 916 27.44 94.70 -48.57
CA SER A 916 28.44 93.64 -48.44
C SER A 916 29.78 94.28 -48.08
N LEU A 917 30.31 93.97 -46.90
CA LEU A 917 31.75 94.09 -46.64
C LEU A 917 32.23 92.79 -45.98
N PHE A 918 33.15 92.13 -46.66
CA PHE A 918 33.69 90.84 -46.30
C PHE A 918 34.56 90.94 -45.05
N ALA A 919 34.26 90.10 -44.06
CA ALA A 919 35.22 89.63 -43.08
C ALA A 919 34.98 88.13 -42.92
N GLU A 920 36.02 87.31 -43.13
CA GLU A 920 35.92 85.86 -42.95
C GLU A 920 35.48 85.55 -41.52
N ARG A 921 34.30 84.94 -41.35
CA ARG A 921 33.78 84.58 -40.03
C ARG A 921 34.55 83.38 -39.53
N LYS A 922 35.49 83.60 -38.61
CA LYS A 922 36.28 82.52 -38.00
C LYS A 922 35.39 81.74 -37.04
N TYR A 923 35.33 80.43 -37.23
CA TYR A 923 34.56 79.52 -36.40
C TYR A 923 35.36 78.24 -36.10
N GLN A 924 34.97 77.54 -35.03
CA GLN A 924 35.58 76.28 -34.62
C GLN A 924 34.51 75.36 -34.03
N THR A 925 34.72 74.06 -34.16
CA THR A 925 33.86 73.02 -33.57
C THR A 925 34.62 72.28 -32.49
N LEU A 926 33.98 72.13 -31.33
CA LEU A 926 34.49 71.46 -30.15
C LEU A 926 33.67 70.19 -29.87
N ASN A 927 34.35 69.04 -29.84
CA ASN A 927 33.76 67.73 -29.57
C ASN A 927 34.72 66.85 -28.75
N CYS A 928 34.16 65.82 -28.12
CA CYS A 928 34.89 64.87 -27.26
C CYS A 928 35.86 63.93 -27.96
N SER A 929 35.93 63.96 -29.30
CA SER A 929 36.73 63.02 -30.09
C SER A 929 37.97 63.65 -30.71
N VAL A 930 38.13 64.98 -30.62
CA VAL A 930 39.22 65.70 -31.31
C VAL A 930 39.91 66.74 -30.43
N ASN A 931 39.17 67.68 -29.82
CA ASN A 931 39.76 68.92 -29.26
C ASN A 931 39.34 69.27 -27.82
N VAL A 932 38.64 68.37 -27.11
CA VAL A 932 38.06 68.64 -25.79
C VAL A 932 38.21 67.43 -24.87
N ASN A 933 38.62 67.67 -23.62
CA ASN A 933 38.62 66.68 -22.56
C ASN A 933 37.19 66.51 -22.04
N CYS A 934 36.65 65.29 -22.15
CA CYS A 934 35.28 64.99 -21.78
C CYS A 934 35.17 63.95 -20.65
N VAL A 935 34.16 64.11 -19.81
CA VAL A 935 33.78 63.16 -18.77
C VAL A 935 32.56 62.36 -19.23
N ASN A 936 32.58 61.03 -19.07
CA ASN A 936 31.41 60.21 -19.37
C ASN A 936 30.46 60.20 -18.16
N ILE A 937 29.31 60.84 -18.31
CA ILE A 937 28.23 60.83 -17.32
C ILE A 937 27.33 59.62 -17.62
N ARG A 938 27.25 58.69 -16.68
CA ARG A 938 26.41 57.48 -16.76
C ARG A 938 25.15 57.66 -15.94
N CYS A 939 23.99 57.53 -16.57
CA CYS A 939 22.69 57.67 -15.92
C CYS A 939 21.88 56.37 -16.09
N PRO A 940 21.58 55.61 -15.02
CA PRO A 940 20.81 54.38 -15.12
C PRO A 940 19.32 54.67 -15.41
N LEU A 941 18.71 53.96 -16.34
CA LEU A 941 17.32 54.14 -16.77
C LEU A 941 16.33 53.30 -15.94
N ARG A 942 16.46 53.33 -14.61
CA ARG A 942 15.58 52.58 -13.69
C ARG A 942 14.15 53.12 -13.72
N GLY A 943 13.18 52.20 -13.81
CA GLY A 943 11.75 52.51 -13.87
C GLY A 943 11.24 52.98 -15.24
N LEU A 944 12.01 52.79 -16.34
CA LEU A 944 11.57 53.16 -17.69
C LEU A 944 10.41 52.27 -18.16
N ASP A 945 9.18 52.81 -18.10
CA ASP A 945 7.98 52.16 -18.64
C ASP A 945 7.89 52.37 -20.17
N SER A 946 7.68 53.62 -20.59
CA SER A 946 7.49 54.02 -22.00
C SER A 946 8.31 55.22 -22.44
N LYS A 947 8.51 56.23 -21.59
CA LYS A 947 9.25 57.45 -21.94
C LYS A 947 9.92 58.10 -20.74
N ALA A 948 11.20 58.46 -20.90
CA ALA A 948 11.97 59.24 -19.95
C ALA A 948 12.58 60.49 -20.61
N SER A 949 12.86 61.51 -19.79
CA SER A 949 13.68 62.66 -20.19
C SER A 949 14.67 63.04 -19.10
N LEU A 950 15.91 63.28 -19.48
CA LEU A 950 17.01 63.71 -18.63
C LEU A 950 17.50 65.08 -19.07
N THR A 951 17.58 66.05 -18.16
CA THR A 951 18.03 67.42 -18.45
C THR A 951 19.30 67.73 -17.66
N LEU A 952 20.38 68.05 -18.37
CA LEU A 952 21.64 68.52 -17.79
C LEU A 952 21.67 70.05 -17.85
N ARG A 953 21.61 70.71 -16.69
CA ARG A 953 21.66 72.17 -16.55
C ARG A 953 23.10 72.61 -16.35
N SER A 954 23.60 73.46 -17.24
CA SER A 954 25.01 73.85 -17.27
C SER A 954 25.23 75.34 -17.55
N ARG A 955 26.43 75.82 -17.20
CA ARG A 955 26.87 77.19 -17.42
C ARG A 955 28.08 77.22 -18.34
N LEU A 956 28.05 78.14 -19.29
CA LEU A 956 29.18 78.46 -20.14
C LEU A 956 30.26 79.21 -19.35
N TRP A 957 31.51 78.78 -19.41
CA TRP A 957 32.61 79.41 -18.66
C TRP A 957 33.18 80.65 -19.38
N ASN A 958 32.52 81.80 -19.24
CA ASN A 958 32.79 83.00 -20.07
C ASN A 958 34.27 83.43 -20.10
N SER A 959 35.02 83.28 -19.00
CA SER A 959 36.45 83.63 -18.95
C SER A 959 37.29 82.92 -20.03
N THR A 960 37.11 81.61 -20.23
CA THR A 960 37.86 80.83 -21.23
C THR A 960 37.58 81.32 -22.65
N PHE A 961 36.34 81.68 -22.93
CA PHE A 961 35.91 82.13 -24.25
C PHE A 961 36.35 83.56 -24.55
N LEU A 962 36.51 84.40 -23.53
CA LEU A 962 37.12 85.73 -23.64
C LEU A 962 38.65 85.67 -23.84
N GLU A 963 39.33 84.71 -23.22
CA GLU A 963 40.78 84.55 -23.36
C GLU A 963 41.17 83.87 -24.68
N GLU A 964 40.69 82.64 -24.91
CA GLU A 964 41.14 81.79 -26.03
C GLU A 964 40.38 82.08 -27.34
N TYR A 965 39.08 82.36 -27.23
CA TYR A 965 38.16 82.36 -28.38
C TYR A 965 37.61 83.76 -28.74
N SER A 966 38.14 84.84 -28.15
CA SER A 966 37.69 86.23 -28.42
C SER A 966 37.91 86.71 -29.86
N LYS A 967 38.71 85.99 -30.64
CA LYS A 967 38.96 86.22 -32.08
C LYS A 967 38.01 85.45 -33.01
N LEU A 968 37.12 84.62 -32.47
CA LEU A 968 36.13 83.85 -33.24
C LEU A 968 34.76 84.55 -33.25
N ASN A 969 34.01 84.37 -34.33
CA ASN A 969 32.68 84.94 -34.49
C ASN A 969 31.58 84.04 -33.90
N TYR A 970 31.72 82.73 -34.08
CA TYR A 970 30.85 81.74 -33.47
C TYR A 970 31.61 80.42 -33.21
N LEU A 971 31.15 79.65 -32.22
CA LEU A 971 31.74 78.37 -31.84
C LEU A 971 30.65 77.32 -31.58
N ASP A 972 30.86 76.08 -32.02
CA ASP A 972 29.93 74.97 -31.85
C ASP A 972 30.46 73.95 -30.82
N ILE A 973 29.60 73.52 -29.89
CA ILE A 973 29.90 72.46 -28.92
C ILE A 973 28.94 71.29 -29.15
N PHE A 974 29.47 70.07 -29.24
CA PHE A 974 28.70 68.84 -29.42
C PHE A 974 28.75 67.92 -28.19
N VAL A 975 27.58 67.40 -27.81
CA VAL A 975 27.38 66.43 -26.71
C VAL A 975 26.78 65.15 -27.30
N ARG A 976 27.37 63.98 -27.01
CA ARG A 976 26.95 62.67 -27.57
C ARG A 976 26.31 61.80 -26.49
N ALA A 977 25.26 61.05 -26.84
CA ALA A 977 24.60 60.12 -25.91
C ALA A 977 24.21 58.78 -26.57
N PHE A 978 24.30 57.68 -25.82
CA PHE A 978 23.93 56.33 -26.30
C PHE A 978 23.41 55.43 -25.17
N ILE A 979 22.60 54.41 -25.50
CA ILE A 979 22.14 53.37 -24.56
C ILE A 979 23.09 52.18 -24.60
N ASP A 980 23.38 51.63 -23.42
CA ASP A 980 24.00 50.33 -23.22
C ASP A 980 23.16 49.48 -22.24
N VAL A 981 23.17 48.16 -22.37
CA VAL A 981 22.42 47.22 -21.53
C VAL A 981 23.36 46.13 -21.04
N THR A 982 23.89 46.30 -19.82
CA THR A 982 25.01 45.52 -19.27
C THR A 982 24.63 44.11 -18.77
N ALA A 983 23.51 43.55 -19.25
CA ALA A 983 23.01 42.23 -18.89
C ALA A 983 22.23 41.59 -20.06
N ALA A 984 22.78 41.66 -21.28
CA ALA A 984 22.24 40.92 -22.41
C ALA A 984 22.48 39.41 -22.22
N ALA A 985 21.44 38.69 -21.80
CA ALA A 985 21.34 37.26 -22.07
C ALA A 985 21.42 37.03 -23.59
N GLU A 986 21.97 35.89 -24.02
CA GLU A 986 22.32 35.62 -25.44
C GLU A 986 21.12 35.69 -26.41
N ASN A 987 19.90 35.69 -25.88
CA ASN A 987 18.62 35.78 -26.59
C ASN A 987 18.10 37.22 -26.85
N ILE A 988 18.85 38.29 -26.51
CA ILE A 988 18.38 39.69 -26.64
C ILE A 988 19.05 40.45 -27.80
N LYS A 989 18.26 41.15 -28.62
CA LYS A 989 18.73 41.96 -29.76
C LYS A 989 18.33 43.45 -29.66
N LEU A 990 19.29 44.36 -29.91
CA LEU A 990 19.12 45.83 -29.82
C LEU A 990 19.53 46.54 -31.13
N PRO A 991 18.59 47.12 -31.91
CA PRO A 991 18.91 47.71 -33.22
C PRO A 991 19.28 49.21 -33.24
N ASN A 992 18.83 50.05 -32.27
CA ASN A 992 18.93 51.52 -32.35
C ASN A 992 19.57 52.18 -31.11
N ALA A 993 20.90 52.39 -31.09
CA ALA A 993 21.62 52.63 -29.84
C ALA A 993 22.06 54.09 -29.48
N GLY A 994 22.06 55.12 -30.35
CA GLY A 994 22.60 56.44 -29.95
C GLY A 994 22.35 57.67 -30.84
N THR A 995 22.73 58.86 -30.33
CA THR A 995 22.44 60.19 -30.90
C THR A 995 23.52 61.27 -30.56
N GLN A 996 23.46 62.44 -31.20
CA GLN A 996 24.35 63.61 -30.97
C GLN A 996 23.56 64.94 -30.95
N VAL A 997 23.99 65.90 -30.13
CA VAL A 997 23.32 67.19 -29.89
C VAL A 997 24.32 68.35 -30.05
N ARG A 998 23.89 69.46 -30.69
CA ARG A 998 24.70 70.67 -30.97
C ARG A 998 24.18 71.87 -30.19
N GLY A 999 25.09 72.67 -29.62
CA GLY A 999 24.83 74.04 -29.14
C GLY A 999 25.83 75.02 -29.75
N SER A 1000 25.36 76.16 -30.25
CA SER A 1000 26.19 77.19 -30.90
C SER A 1000 26.35 78.42 -30.01
N GLN A 1001 27.41 79.20 -30.22
CA GLN A 1001 27.75 80.36 -29.39
C GLN A 1001 28.20 81.57 -30.17
N VAL A 1002 27.93 82.78 -29.67
CA VAL A 1002 28.21 84.05 -30.38
C VAL A 1002 28.75 85.11 -29.41
N GLN A 1003 29.69 85.95 -29.84
CA GLN A 1003 30.30 86.99 -29.00
C GLN A 1003 29.36 88.21 -28.82
N SER A 1004 29.26 88.73 -27.59
CA SER A 1004 28.49 89.96 -27.28
C SER A 1004 29.37 91.21 -27.23
N LYS A 1005 29.00 92.27 -27.97
CA LYS A 1005 29.57 93.63 -27.84
C LYS A 1005 28.55 94.56 -27.18
N SER A 1006 28.90 95.13 -26.02
CA SER A 1006 27.98 95.83 -25.13
C SER A 1006 27.86 97.35 -25.36
N LEU A 1007 26.63 97.87 -25.24
CA LEU A 1007 26.34 99.27 -24.91
C LEU A 1007 25.37 99.34 -23.70
N PHE A 1008 25.50 100.42 -22.91
CA PHE A 1008 24.76 100.79 -21.68
C PHE A 1008 23.27 101.18 -21.91
N PRO A 1009 22.40 101.50 -20.90
CA PRO A 1009 22.45 101.33 -19.42
C PRO A 1009 21.10 100.88 -18.74
N CYS A 1010 21.01 101.06 -17.40
CA CYS A 1010 19.85 101.51 -16.59
C CYS A 1010 18.68 100.58 -16.16
N LEU A 1011 18.51 100.51 -14.82
CA LEU A 1011 17.32 100.27 -13.98
C LEU A 1011 16.54 98.94 -14.04
N LYS A 1012 16.18 98.44 -12.83
CA LYS A 1012 15.06 97.50 -12.65
C LYS A 1012 14.43 97.51 -11.24
N VAL A 1013 13.10 97.57 -11.19
CA VAL A 1013 12.17 97.79 -10.04
C VAL A 1013 10.82 97.09 -10.41
N LEU A 1014 9.91 96.58 -9.56
CA LEU A 1014 9.77 96.38 -8.10
C LEU A 1014 9.23 94.94 -7.80
N CYS A 1015 8.83 94.64 -6.55
CA CYS A 1015 8.29 93.36 -6.00
C CYS A 1015 6.94 92.92 -6.63
N GLY A 1016 6.25 91.81 -6.31
CA GLY A 1016 6.20 90.86 -5.19
C GLY A 1016 4.79 90.21 -5.13
N PHE A 1017 4.35 89.63 -3.98
CA PHE A 1017 2.97 89.20 -3.62
C PHE A 1017 2.42 87.87 -4.24
N PHE A 1018 1.60 87.00 -3.58
CA PHE A 1018 1.31 86.72 -2.14
C PHE A 1018 0.43 85.44 -1.94
N LYS A 1019 0.54 84.79 -0.75
CA LYS A 1019 -0.49 84.07 0.10
C LYS A 1019 -1.48 82.95 -0.39
N ARG A 1020 -1.53 81.84 0.41
CA ARG A 1020 -2.65 81.25 1.26
C ARG A 1020 -4.11 81.15 0.71
N ASN A 1021 -5.04 80.25 1.13
CA ASN A 1021 -5.10 79.15 2.15
C ASN A 1021 -6.37 78.24 1.97
N LYS A 1022 -6.32 77.01 2.53
CA LYS A 1022 -7.37 76.16 3.20
C LYS A 1022 -8.90 76.35 3.05
N LYS A 1023 -9.64 75.22 3.04
CA LYS A 1023 -10.73 74.76 3.98
C LYS A 1023 -11.05 73.25 3.71
N ASP A 1024 -11.08 72.32 4.69
CA ASP A 1024 -12.11 71.94 5.71
C ASP A 1024 -13.22 71.01 5.11
N HIS A 1025 -13.82 69.96 5.74
CA HIS A 1025 -13.88 69.45 7.15
C HIS A 1025 -14.54 68.01 7.28
N TYR A 1026 -14.29 67.28 8.41
CA TYR A 1026 -15.02 66.11 9.04
C TYR A 1026 -15.12 64.74 8.27
N ASP A 1027 -14.65 63.57 8.77
CA ASP A 1027 -14.98 62.68 9.93
C ASP A 1027 -16.14 61.66 9.66
N ALA A 1028 -16.16 60.38 10.12
CA ALA A 1028 -15.39 59.70 11.18
C ALA A 1028 -15.34 58.13 11.09
N THR A 1029 -14.33 57.50 11.74
CA THR A 1029 -14.28 56.14 12.41
C THR A 1029 -14.65 54.83 11.67
N TYR A 1030 -14.05 53.64 11.90
CA TYR A 1030 -12.78 53.16 12.50
C TYR A 1030 -12.61 51.66 12.16
N HIS A 1031 -11.37 51.16 12.00
CA HIS A 1031 -10.83 50.02 12.78
C HIS A 1031 -9.40 49.64 12.32
N LYS A 1032 -8.57 49.20 13.27
CA LYS A 1032 -7.13 48.92 13.10
C LYS A 1032 -6.90 47.41 13.15
N ALA A 1033 -6.09 46.87 12.25
CA ALA A 1033 -5.58 45.50 12.33
C ALA A 1033 -4.11 45.48 11.90
N GLU A 1034 -3.21 45.19 12.84
CA GLU A 1034 -1.81 44.89 12.58
C GLU A 1034 -1.61 43.39 12.74
N ILE A 1035 -0.99 42.75 11.74
CA ILE A 1035 -0.65 41.32 11.74
C ILE A 1035 0.88 41.24 11.81
N HIS A 1036 1.41 40.49 12.79
CA HIS A 1036 2.81 40.08 12.79
C HIS A 1036 2.94 38.58 13.11
N ALA A 1037 4.04 38.00 12.63
CA ALA A 1037 4.14 36.57 12.30
C ALA A 1037 4.58 35.67 13.46
N GLN A 1038 4.25 34.38 13.33
CA GLN A 1038 4.85 33.29 14.10
C GLN A 1038 6.24 32.91 13.56
N PRO A 1039 7.09 32.36 14.44
CA PRO A 1039 8.04 31.32 14.02
C PRO A 1039 8.04 30.07 14.93
N SER A 1040 7.92 28.90 14.28
CA SER A 1040 8.60 27.62 14.56
C SER A 1040 8.73 27.10 16.01
N ASP A 1041 8.03 26.00 16.29
CA ASP A 1041 8.25 25.16 17.47
C ASP A 1041 9.62 24.45 17.48
N LYS A 1042 10.34 24.56 18.60
CA LYS A 1042 11.42 23.65 19.02
C LYS A 1042 11.49 23.65 20.55
N GLU A 1043 11.60 22.46 21.15
CA GLU A 1043 11.89 22.18 22.58
C GLU A 1043 10.81 22.69 23.57
N ARG A 1044 10.11 21.84 24.33
CA ARG A 1044 10.66 20.97 25.37
C ARG A 1044 9.70 19.84 25.82
N LEU A 1045 10.29 18.67 26.05
CA LEU A 1045 9.83 17.65 27.00
C LEU A 1045 10.30 18.03 28.42
N THR A 1046 9.69 17.43 29.47
CA THR A 1046 10.08 17.47 30.90
C THR A 1046 9.99 18.86 31.59
N SER A 1047 9.58 19.00 32.86
CA SER A 1047 9.15 18.06 33.92
C SER A 1047 8.50 18.82 35.08
N ASP A 1048 7.51 18.20 35.75
CA ASP A 1048 7.22 18.29 37.19
C ASP A 1048 6.75 16.86 37.58
N ALA A 1049 7.27 16.12 38.57
CA ALA A 1049 7.96 16.43 39.83
C ALA A 1049 7.04 16.98 40.93
#